data_AF-A0A7S4MC92-F1
#
_entry.id   AF-A0A7S4MC92-F1
#
_cell.length_a   1.000
_cell.length_b   1.000
_cell.length_c   1.000
_cell.angle_alpha   90.00
_cell.angle_beta   90.00
_cell.angle_gamma   90.00
#
_symmetry.space_group_name_H-M   'P 1'
#
loop_
_entity.id
_entity.type
_entity.pdbx_description
1 polymer ?
#
loop_
_entity_poly.entity_id
_entity_poly.type
_entity_poly.pdbx_seq_one_letter_code
_entity_poly.pdbx_strand_id
1 'polypeptide(L)'
;PTAAAGAVTAARGRRPRRRRRRAARGCRLESCGGAHSSLRPVSSLPMPPMLPMLLLLILLLAPNNDLTRNLSAAVVEAAVPCQSDGDCERMLRPGSICRPSRTCSNPYEGGCLRRMLGEERFPALRVCNTDDVRLGTISGAAAAAAAAASASESTEDGRSSDGESKEEVCVPPVLNYTEIRVAAGNWESSMFLAFLLQIILSELVGVPMTVETSSADKILSFYDPDYAFPYPSEAYPFEALERAHDAPGGDCAPALARGQSCSHLLPEVWNGQEKQWIEAQSEGYAESPEGNGMVGKVGWYVPSFVAADDPSFVSFYGLRGHEHREKLADVFRTPTNWSDYCTLVSADGCADDDGVARRAPTDDDMEAGLGGKYRVSDVCAGHFRRTPQSNCTAYPDACTGHFVDCPCSWSTNAAQQLYWNEIHLESRGPLSPNGGYSYGDMLDIWIAANETRSPVMMWWWRPDPTLQVWEGTSGAFQPVSLPEPTEVCQKNRISSVERCDDDVRVRRGLEEGKCGDEAHALQKIVAASLGEVTYRSPASERSPAYDVIKSFRVGDLAVDAMLKNWISRGKDTYGFDPRETVCEWVADNLDRAASFVPRGYPRVLVDEGWFGGGAAPLLYAGFGLGIASTVAVAFVSALTHRHRKKRVFVYAQYNFLVMILSGFVLTSIAGIVYGLEPTRASCTARQWLVVMGYTLGLVPLLVKVAAINKISQGAKRMKRVHLTPVQLMGTVAAIALAVIAFLVAWTVVDPVTRREELVLVEEKGEVVEVRISCKSDDEGWTIAALSWEVLLLVCATVLSFQARNVRQEFNESRSLSSLVYSHFVFMAVRAVVYLLAMYGVLATNVQAGVTSLMLSLDTVAAIVIYLGPKYYRALYKGDGASYSGRRSEPSEWGASEAYGRGGGS
;
A
#
# COMPACT_ATOMS: atom_id res chain seq x y z
N PRO A 1 -2.40 -12.03 56.51
CA PRO A 1 -3.88 -12.11 56.48
C PRO A 1 -4.34 -12.87 55.23
N THR A 2 -4.48 -14.20 55.42
CA THR A 2 -5.42 -15.16 54.79
C THR A 2 -5.74 -15.00 53.29
N ALA A 3 -5.30 -15.89 52.38
CA ALA A 3 -5.69 -17.30 52.16
C ALA A 3 -7.18 -17.44 51.78
N ALA A 4 -7.66 -18.25 50.83
CA ALA A 4 -7.24 -19.54 50.28
C ALA A 4 -7.99 -19.77 48.93
N ALA A 5 -7.39 -20.34 47.88
CA ALA A 5 -7.25 -21.79 47.56
C ALA A 5 -8.57 -22.54 47.26
N GLY A 6 -8.57 -23.29 46.15
CA GLY A 6 -9.63 -24.25 45.84
C GLY A 6 -9.59 -24.84 44.43
N ALA A 7 -8.52 -25.58 44.10
CA ALA A 7 -8.52 -26.52 42.98
C ALA A 7 -9.06 -27.90 43.43
N VAL A 8 -9.48 -28.74 42.47
CA VAL A 8 -9.11 -30.17 42.29
C VAL A 8 -10.25 -31.10 41.80
N THR A 9 -9.94 -31.84 40.72
CA THR A 9 -10.43 -33.15 40.20
C THR A 9 -11.86 -33.27 39.62
N ALA A 10 -12.10 -33.70 38.37
CA ALA A 10 -11.71 -34.92 37.62
C ALA A 10 -12.51 -36.19 37.99
N ALA A 11 -13.41 -36.66 37.10
CA ALA A 11 -13.64 -38.08 36.79
C ALA A 11 -14.71 -38.33 35.70
N ARG A 12 -14.28 -39.03 34.64
CA ARG A 12 -14.92 -40.13 33.87
C ARG A 12 -16.44 -40.39 34.02
N GLY A 13 -17.11 -40.64 32.88
CA GLY A 13 -18.20 -41.65 32.86
C GLY A 13 -19.20 -41.65 31.69
N ARG A 14 -18.87 -42.39 30.62
CA ARG A 14 -19.72 -43.29 29.79
C ARG A 14 -21.15 -42.88 29.33
N ARG A 15 -21.35 -43.03 28.00
CA ARG A 15 -22.61 -43.17 27.22
C ARG A 15 -23.57 -44.26 27.79
N PRO A 16 -24.86 -44.34 27.36
CA PRO A 16 -25.20 -45.14 26.15
C PRO A 16 -26.42 -44.69 25.29
N ARG A 17 -26.26 -44.86 23.96
CA ARG A 17 -27.15 -45.48 22.95
C ARG A 17 -28.70 -45.38 23.08
N ARG A 18 -29.35 -45.07 21.93
CA ARG A 18 -30.11 -46.01 21.05
C ARG A 18 -30.51 -45.31 19.73
N ARG A 19 -30.06 -45.79 18.55
CA ARG A 19 -30.65 -46.81 17.64
C ARG A 19 -31.92 -46.28 16.93
N ARG A 20 -32.05 -46.26 15.60
CA ARG A 20 -32.00 -47.35 14.58
C ARG A 20 -32.01 -46.70 13.17
N ARG A 21 -31.70 -47.30 12.01
CA ARG A 21 -31.02 -48.51 11.51
C ARG A 21 -31.07 -48.40 9.96
N ARG A 22 -29.96 -48.79 9.30
CA ARG A 22 -29.88 -49.68 8.10
C ARG A 22 -30.28 -49.04 6.75
N ALA A 23 -29.69 -49.37 5.61
CA ALA A 23 -28.60 -50.27 5.20
C ALA A 23 -28.20 -49.84 3.77
N ALA A 24 -26.92 -49.79 3.42
CA ALA A 24 -26.21 -50.80 2.62
C ALA A 24 -25.98 -50.41 1.13
N ARG A 25 -24.67 -50.38 0.81
CA ARG A 25 -24.00 -50.89 -0.40
C ARG A 25 -24.18 -50.14 -1.73
N GLY A 26 -23.02 -49.77 -2.28
CA GLY A 26 -22.59 -50.39 -3.54
C GLY A 26 -22.26 -49.44 -4.70
N CYS A 27 -20.98 -49.06 -4.78
CA CYS A 27 -20.14 -48.90 -5.96
C CYS A 27 -20.72 -48.78 -7.40
N ARG A 28 -20.11 -47.83 -8.11
CA ARG A 28 -19.47 -47.91 -9.47
C ARG A 28 -20.22 -47.39 -10.71
N LEU A 29 -19.51 -46.43 -11.33
CA LEU A 29 -19.07 -46.31 -12.73
C LEU A 29 -20.06 -45.99 -13.87
N GLU A 30 -19.66 -44.93 -14.58
CA GLU A 30 -19.56 -44.76 -16.05
C GLU A 30 -20.80 -44.48 -16.90
N SER A 31 -20.74 -43.28 -17.51
CA SER A 31 -20.77 -43.01 -18.96
C SER A 31 -21.96 -43.51 -19.80
N CYS A 32 -22.60 -42.57 -20.50
CA CYS A 32 -22.70 -42.50 -21.97
C CYS A 32 -23.52 -41.23 -22.31
N GLY A 33 -23.02 -40.29 -23.10
CA GLY A 33 -23.10 -40.29 -24.57
C GLY A 33 -24.45 -39.65 -24.98
N GLY A 34 -24.56 -38.49 -25.64
CA GLY A 34 -23.77 -37.93 -26.73
C GLY A 34 -24.66 -37.90 -27.97
N ALA A 35 -24.93 -36.73 -28.57
CA ALA A 35 -25.30 -36.60 -29.99
C ALA A 35 -25.30 -35.14 -30.46
N HIS A 36 -24.46 -34.91 -31.46
CA HIS A 36 -24.33 -33.73 -32.32
C HIS A 36 -25.58 -33.46 -33.19
N SER A 37 -25.78 -32.20 -33.59
CA SER A 37 -25.92 -31.88 -35.01
C SER A 37 -25.44 -30.46 -35.33
N SER A 38 -24.72 -30.37 -36.43
CA SER A 38 -24.04 -29.23 -37.05
C SER A 38 -24.51 -29.20 -38.52
N LEU A 39 -24.77 -28.07 -39.19
CA LEU A 39 -23.80 -27.33 -40.03
C LEU A 39 -24.55 -26.29 -40.91
N ARG A 40 -23.80 -25.25 -41.27
CA ARG A 40 -24.01 -24.02 -42.09
C ARG A 40 -24.35 -24.27 -43.60
N PRO A 41 -24.19 -23.32 -44.58
CA PRO A 41 -24.28 -21.83 -44.70
C PRO A 41 -25.12 -21.35 -45.94
N VAL A 42 -25.22 -20.02 -46.22
CA VAL A 42 -24.91 -19.31 -47.51
C VAL A 42 -25.57 -17.90 -47.58
N SER A 43 -24.85 -16.98 -48.25
CA SER A 43 -24.88 -15.51 -48.45
C SER A 43 -25.98 -14.85 -49.32
N SER A 44 -26.23 -13.52 -49.17
CA SER A 44 -26.01 -12.41 -50.17
C SER A 44 -26.94 -11.14 -50.06
N LEU A 45 -26.33 -9.95 -49.79
CA LEU A 45 -26.52 -8.51 -50.27
C LEU A 45 -27.92 -7.83 -50.48
N PRO A 46 -28.08 -6.47 -50.63
CA PRO A 46 -27.17 -5.28 -50.48
C PRO A 46 -27.74 -4.02 -49.71
N MET A 47 -26.91 -2.96 -49.57
CA MET A 47 -27.18 -1.60 -49.01
C MET A 47 -27.78 -0.57 -50.00
N PRO A 48 -28.27 0.61 -49.53
CA PRO A 48 -28.18 1.88 -50.26
C PRO A 48 -27.49 3.04 -49.46
N PRO A 49 -27.16 4.18 -50.13
CA PRO A 49 -26.15 5.15 -49.70
C PRO A 49 -26.71 6.54 -49.34
N MET A 50 -26.28 7.19 -48.25
CA MET A 50 -26.36 8.65 -48.08
C MET A 50 -25.28 9.13 -47.11
N LEU A 51 -24.11 9.52 -47.63
CA LEU A 51 -23.03 10.15 -46.85
C LEU A 51 -22.31 11.37 -47.49
N PRO A 52 -22.73 12.00 -48.62
CA PRO A 52 -22.03 13.20 -49.10
C PRO A 52 -22.80 14.53 -48.97
N MET A 53 -23.89 14.60 -48.19
CA MET A 53 -24.71 15.84 -48.09
C MET A 53 -24.58 16.60 -46.76
N LEU A 54 -23.95 16.02 -45.74
CA LEU A 54 -23.81 16.66 -44.41
C LEU A 54 -22.47 17.42 -44.25
N LEU A 55 -21.46 17.11 -45.07
CA LEU A 55 -20.16 17.79 -45.01
C LEU A 55 -20.09 19.10 -45.83
N LEU A 56 -21.09 19.37 -46.69
CA LEU A 56 -21.11 20.58 -47.52
C LEU A 56 -21.88 21.77 -46.90
N LEU A 57 -22.63 21.55 -45.80
CA LEU A 57 -23.33 22.62 -45.08
C LEU A 57 -22.52 23.23 -43.93
N ILE A 58 -21.47 22.53 -43.47
CA ILE A 58 -20.65 22.93 -42.31
C ILE A 58 -19.51 23.90 -42.72
N LEU A 59 -19.23 24.05 -44.01
CA LEU A 59 -18.11 24.84 -44.54
C LEU A 59 -18.49 26.20 -45.15
N LEU A 60 -19.75 26.66 -45.04
CA LEU A 60 -20.21 27.90 -45.70
C LEU A 60 -20.81 28.98 -44.78
N LEU A 61 -20.81 28.81 -43.45
CA LEU A 61 -21.38 29.82 -42.53
C LEU A 61 -20.52 30.11 -41.28
N ALA A 62 -19.22 30.31 -41.47
CA ALA A 62 -18.42 31.18 -40.61
C ALA A 62 -17.60 32.10 -41.54
N PRO A 63 -17.48 33.42 -41.28
CA PRO A 63 -16.99 33.89 -39.99
C PRO A 63 -17.47 35.29 -39.49
N ASN A 64 -17.00 35.62 -38.28
CA ASN A 64 -16.77 36.94 -37.66
C ASN A 64 -17.83 37.51 -36.71
N ASN A 65 -17.57 37.33 -35.41
CA ASN A 65 -17.51 38.33 -34.31
C ASN A 65 -17.66 37.54 -32.99
N ASP A 66 -16.60 37.37 -32.22
CA ASP A 66 -16.13 38.25 -31.13
C ASP A 66 -17.22 38.68 -30.14
N LEU A 67 -16.95 38.33 -28.88
CA LEU A 67 -17.70 38.55 -27.64
C LEU A 67 -18.99 37.76 -27.46
N THR A 68 -19.14 37.19 -26.26
CA THR A 68 -20.33 36.52 -25.72
C THR A 68 -20.61 35.11 -26.26
N ARG A 69 -19.93 34.10 -25.70
CA ARG A 69 -20.49 32.74 -25.62
C ARG A 69 -19.88 31.95 -24.46
N ASN A 70 -20.77 31.44 -23.62
CA ASN A 70 -20.61 30.43 -22.58
C ASN A 70 -20.04 30.93 -21.24
N LEU A 71 -20.91 31.38 -20.34
CA LEU A 71 -20.59 31.49 -18.92
C LEU A 71 -21.88 31.32 -18.10
N SER A 72 -21.77 30.50 -17.04
CA SER A 72 -22.82 29.91 -16.18
C SER A 72 -23.65 28.85 -16.93
N ALA A 73 -23.92 27.63 -16.50
CA ALA A 73 -23.58 26.84 -15.32
C ALA A 73 -22.57 25.70 -15.64
N ALA A 74 -21.89 25.73 -16.79
CA ALA A 74 -20.88 24.74 -17.20
C ALA A 74 -19.44 25.07 -16.75
N VAL A 75 -19.26 26.14 -15.96
CA VAL A 75 -17.92 26.71 -15.70
C VAL A 75 -17.20 26.03 -14.53
N VAL A 76 -17.90 25.37 -13.60
CA VAL A 76 -17.29 24.81 -12.38
C VAL A 76 -16.54 23.48 -12.62
N GLU A 77 -16.58 22.92 -13.84
CA GLU A 77 -15.94 21.62 -14.16
C GLU A 77 -14.74 21.71 -15.12
N ALA A 78 -14.36 22.90 -15.60
CA ALA A 78 -13.45 23.04 -16.74
C ALA A 78 -12.10 23.71 -16.41
N ALA A 79 -11.03 23.17 -17.02
CA ALA A 79 -9.70 23.77 -17.07
C ALA A 79 -9.73 25.24 -17.51
N VAL A 80 -8.83 26.07 -16.99
CA VAL A 80 -8.82 27.51 -17.26
C VAL A 80 -8.44 27.77 -18.73
N PRO A 81 -9.33 28.32 -19.57
CA PRO A 81 -9.04 28.51 -20.98
C PRO A 81 -8.08 29.67 -21.20
N CYS A 82 -7.24 29.59 -22.23
CA CYS A 82 -6.24 30.62 -22.53
C CYS A 82 -6.02 30.84 -24.03
N GLN A 83 -5.53 32.04 -24.36
CA GLN A 83 -5.06 32.38 -25.70
C GLN A 83 -3.55 32.62 -25.74
N SER A 84 -2.97 33.08 -24.62
CA SER A 84 -1.55 33.34 -24.45
C SER A 84 -1.08 32.99 -23.04
N ASP A 85 0.23 32.80 -22.86
CA ASP A 85 0.84 32.55 -21.55
C ASP A 85 0.54 33.68 -20.56
N GLY A 86 0.54 34.93 -21.04
CA GLY A 86 0.21 36.10 -20.21
C GLY A 86 -1.23 36.10 -19.67
N ASP A 87 -2.16 35.40 -20.35
CA ASP A 87 -3.50 35.19 -19.80
C ASP A 87 -3.46 34.27 -18.58
N CYS A 88 -2.70 33.18 -18.69
CA CYS A 88 -2.54 32.22 -17.60
C CYS A 88 -1.83 32.83 -16.40
N GLU A 89 -0.77 33.62 -16.59
CA GLU A 89 -0.07 34.28 -15.48
C GLU A 89 -0.93 35.32 -14.76
N ARG A 90 -1.82 35.99 -15.51
CA ARG A 90 -2.75 36.98 -14.98
C ARG A 90 -3.89 36.33 -14.21
N MET A 91 -4.45 35.24 -14.71
CA MET A 91 -5.60 34.55 -14.11
C MET A 91 -5.22 33.60 -12.97
N LEU A 92 -4.05 32.95 -13.08
CA LEU A 92 -3.53 32.01 -12.09
C LEU A 92 -2.31 32.64 -11.42
N ARG A 93 -1.11 32.27 -11.89
CA ARG A 93 0.15 32.71 -11.30
C ARG A 93 1.30 32.75 -12.30
N PRO A 94 2.37 33.51 -12.02
CA PRO A 94 3.58 33.51 -12.85
C PRO A 94 4.17 32.11 -13.05
N GLY A 95 4.49 31.78 -14.30
CA GLY A 95 4.96 30.46 -14.72
C GLY A 95 3.87 29.48 -15.16
N SER A 96 2.58 29.85 -15.10
CA SER A 96 1.53 29.14 -15.83
C SER A 96 1.61 29.48 -17.32
N ILE A 97 1.66 28.46 -18.19
CA ILE A 97 1.73 28.61 -19.64
C ILE A 97 0.43 28.14 -20.30
N CYS A 98 0.14 28.63 -21.50
CA CYS A 98 -1.00 28.22 -22.29
C CYS A 98 -0.65 26.98 -23.12
N ARG A 99 -1.22 25.82 -22.76
CA ARG A 99 -0.96 24.55 -23.45
C ARG A 99 -1.59 24.54 -24.86
N PRO A 100 -1.16 23.63 -25.76
CA PRO A 100 -1.76 23.47 -27.09
C PRO A 100 -3.26 23.16 -27.06
N SER A 101 -3.75 22.57 -25.96
CA SER A 101 -5.16 22.35 -25.64
C SER A 101 -5.96 23.63 -25.39
N ARG A 102 -5.31 24.81 -25.40
CA ARG A 102 -5.86 26.11 -25.00
C ARG A 102 -6.32 26.14 -23.54
N THR A 103 -5.62 25.41 -22.68
CA THR A 103 -5.81 25.37 -21.23
C THR A 103 -4.55 25.83 -20.52
N CYS A 104 -4.69 26.50 -19.38
CA CYS A 104 -3.55 26.93 -18.58
C CYS A 104 -2.91 25.75 -17.85
N SER A 105 -1.58 25.73 -17.82
CA SER A 105 -0.82 24.70 -17.12
C SER A 105 -0.78 24.92 -15.61
N ASN A 106 -0.69 23.82 -14.88
CA ASN A 106 -0.31 23.82 -13.47
C ASN A 106 1.22 23.90 -13.27
N PRO A 107 1.75 25.00 -12.72
CA PRO A 107 3.18 25.12 -12.46
C PRO A 107 3.67 24.29 -11.26
N TYR A 108 2.76 23.66 -10.51
CA TYR A 108 3.08 22.72 -9.43
C TYR A 108 3.04 21.25 -9.88
N GLU A 109 2.85 20.96 -11.17
CA GLU A 109 2.80 19.59 -11.69
C GLU A 109 3.99 18.74 -11.21
N GLY A 110 5.19 19.35 -11.12
CA GLY A 110 6.43 18.72 -10.65
C GLY A 110 6.68 18.76 -9.13
N GLY A 111 5.74 19.28 -8.34
CA GLY A 111 5.84 19.44 -6.89
C GLY A 111 5.72 20.90 -6.42
N CYS A 112 4.93 21.10 -5.36
CA CYS A 112 4.73 22.37 -4.68
C CYS A 112 6.04 22.92 -4.08
N LEU A 113 6.72 22.13 -3.26
CA LEU A 113 7.88 22.59 -2.48
C LEU A 113 9.08 22.86 -3.37
N ARG A 114 9.33 21.99 -4.36
CA ARG A 114 10.36 22.21 -5.38
C ARG A 114 10.13 23.53 -6.12
N ARG A 115 8.88 23.82 -6.49
CA ARG A 115 8.53 25.06 -7.19
C ARG A 115 8.64 26.31 -6.32
N MET A 116 8.21 26.25 -5.05
CA MET A 116 8.21 27.41 -4.15
C MET A 116 9.57 27.71 -3.53
N LEU A 117 10.32 26.68 -3.15
CA LEU A 117 11.61 26.83 -2.47
C LEU A 117 12.80 26.84 -3.44
N GLY A 118 12.58 26.41 -4.69
CA GLY A 118 13.61 26.27 -5.72
C GLY A 118 14.38 24.96 -5.59
N GLU A 119 14.93 24.49 -6.71
CA GLU A 119 15.60 23.19 -6.81
C GLU A 119 16.87 23.09 -5.95
N GLU A 120 17.55 24.21 -5.69
CA GLU A 120 18.74 24.23 -4.83
C GLU A 120 18.40 23.92 -3.37
N ARG A 121 17.22 24.36 -2.90
CA ARG A 121 16.78 24.18 -1.51
C ARG A 121 15.95 22.91 -1.33
N PHE A 122 15.16 22.55 -2.34
CA PHE A 122 14.32 21.36 -2.33
C PHE A 122 14.42 20.64 -3.70
N PRO A 123 15.45 19.80 -3.91
CA PRO A 123 15.66 19.13 -5.19
C PRO A 123 14.74 17.94 -5.43
N ALA A 124 14.10 17.40 -4.37
CA ALA A 124 13.28 16.21 -4.46
C ALA A 124 12.06 16.42 -5.35
N LEU A 125 11.80 15.46 -6.24
CA LEU A 125 10.54 15.35 -6.97
C LEU A 125 9.49 14.67 -6.10
N ARG A 126 8.22 14.99 -6.34
CA ARG A 126 7.10 14.26 -5.73
C ARG A 126 7.04 12.83 -6.25
N VAL A 127 6.38 11.97 -5.49
CA VAL A 127 6.05 10.61 -5.93
C VAL A 127 4.81 10.60 -6.84
N CYS A 128 4.84 9.76 -7.87
CA CYS A 128 3.72 9.56 -8.80
C CYS A 128 2.55 8.81 -8.13
N ASN A 129 1.31 9.11 -8.53
CA ASN A 129 0.09 8.45 -8.06
C ASN A 129 -0.79 7.95 -9.23
N THR A 130 -1.91 7.29 -8.91
CA THR A 130 -2.85 6.78 -9.91
C THR A 130 -3.46 7.86 -10.81
N ASP A 131 -3.67 9.09 -10.30
CA ASP A 131 -4.23 10.18 -11.12
C ASP A 131 -3.25 10.64 -12.21
N ASP A 132 -1.93 10.58 -11.96
CA ASP A 132 -0.92 10.85 -12.99
C ASP A 132 -1.05 9.89 -14.19
N VAL A 133 -1.39 8.62 -13.94
CA VAL A 133 -1.64 7.63 -15.00
C VAL A 133 -2.93 7.98 -15.76
N ARG A 134 -4.00 8.34 -15.04
CA ARG A 134 -5.31 8.68 -15.64
C ARG A 134 -5.24 9.94 -16.51
N LEU A 135 -4.43 10.90 -16.11
CA LEU A 135 -4.19 12.15 -16.83
C LEU A 135 -3.17 11.99 -17.98
N GLY A 136 -2.50 10.85 -18.07
CA GLY A 136 -1.49 10.58 -19.09
C GLY A 136 -0.21 11.41 -18.94
N THR A 137 0.07 11.94 -17.75
CA THR A 137 1.29 12.73 -17.46
C THR A 137 2.54 11.85 -17.43
N ILE A 138 2.39 10.56 -17.11
CA ILE A 138 3.47 9.58 -17.06
C ILE A 138 3.26 8.39 -18.00
N SER A 139 4.36 7.80 -18.47
CA SER A 139 4.38 6.58 -19.30
C SER A 139 5.55 5.67 -18.91
N GLY A 140 5.54 4.40 -19.35
CA GLY A 140 6.65 3.48 -19.09
C GLY A 140 6.73 3.02 -17.63
N ALA A 141 7.94 2.99 -17.05
CA ALA A 141 8.19 2.44 -15.72
C ALA A 141 7.52 3.22 -14.58
N ALA A 142 7.43 4.56 -14.69
CA ALA A 142 6.70 5.39 -13.72
C ALA A 142 5.19 5.10 -13.73
N ALA A 143 4.61 4.94 -14.93
CA ALA A 143 3.22 4.52 -15.08
C ALA A 143 3.00 3.08 -14.59
N ALA A 144 3.96 2.18 -14.82
CA ALA A 144 3.91 0.81 -14.31
C ALA A 144 4.06 0.75 -12.78
N ALA A 145 4.83 1.63 -12.15
CA ALA A 145 4.95 1.72 -10.69
C ALA A 145 3.69 2.33 -10.04
N ALA A 146 3.16 3.41 -10.62
CA ALA A 146 1.87 3.98 -10.22
C ALA A 146 0.71 3.00 -10.47
N ALA A 147 0.77 2.19 -11.53
CA ALA A 147 -0.19 1.10 -11.79
C ALA A 147 0.11 -0.19 -11.01
N ALA A 148 1.33 -0.43 -10.53
CA ALA A 148 1.68 -1.59 -9.69
C ALA A 148 1.24 -1.38 -8.23
N ALA A 149 1.10 -0.12 -7.80
CA ALA A 149 0.26 0.23 -6.64
C ALA A 149 -1.22 -0.12 -6.85
N SER A 150 -1.58 -0.66 -8.03
CA SER A 150 -2.93 -1.08 -8.40
C SER A 150 -3.05 -2.54 -8.90
N ALA A 151 -1.97 -3.33 -8.89
CA ALA A 151 -2.02 -4.75 -9.32
C ALA A 151 -0.82 -5.60 -8.86
N SER A 152 -1.10 -6.83 -8.44
CA SER A 152 -0.13 -7.90 -8.19
C SER A 152 0.52 -8.45 -9.47
N GLU A 153 1.86 -8.54 -9.46
CA GLU A 153 2.79 -9.39 -10.24
C GLU A 153 2.50 -9.77 -11.71
N SER A 154 3.44 -9.36 -12.58
CA SER A 154 4.22 -10.17 -13.55
C SER A 154 4.32 -9.51 -14.94
N THR A 155 5.54 -9.14 -15.36
CA THR A 155 6.28 -9.80 -16.45
C THR A 155 7.57 -9.05 -16.81
N GLU A 156 8.63 -9.82 -17.00
CA GLU A 156 9.81 -9.48 -17.80
C GLU A 156 9.39 -9.07 -19.21
N ASP A 157 9.86 -7.93 -19.73
CA ASP A 157 10.76 -7.92 -20.89
C ASP A 157 11.24 -6.49 -21.16
N GLY A 158 12.56 -6.34 -21.22
CA GLY A 158 13.20 -5.10 -21.61
C GLY A 158 12.99 -4.80 -23.08
N ARG A 159 12.37 -3.66 -23.38
CA ARG A 159 12.62 -2.96 -24.64
C ARG A 159 12.46 -1.46 -24.46
N SER A 160 13.61 -0.80 -24.33
CA SER A 160 13.75 0.65 -24.44
C SER A 160 13.26 1.10 -25.83
N SER A 161 12.20 1.89 -25.87
CA SER A 161 11.89 2.74 -27.02
C SER A 161 12.38 4.15 -26.70
N ASP A 162 13.42 4.56 -27.42
CA ASP A 162 13.93 5.92 -27.46
C ASP A 162 12.81 6.90 -27.81
N GLY A 163 12.60 7.90 -26.94
CA GLY A 163 11.75 9.06 -27.15
C GLY A 163 12.27 10.19 -26.27
N GLU A 164 12.32 11.40 -26.82
CA GLU A 164 12.86 12.63 -26.21
C GLU A 164 12.69 12.71 -24.69
N SER A 165 13.77 13.10 -24.00
CA SER A 165 13.80 13.33 -22.56
C SER A 165 12.82 14.43 -22.15
N LYS A 166 11.56 14.05 -21.91
CA LYS A 166 10.65 14.84 -21.08
C LYS A 166 11.24 14.86 -19.68
N GLU A 167 11.35 16.05 -19.11
CA GLU A 167 11.71 16.25 -17.71
C GLU A 167 10.77 15.42 -16.83
N GLU A 168 11.32 14.59 -15.96
CA GLU A 168 10.53 13.64 -15.18
C GLU A 168 9.77 14.41 -14.09
N VAL A 169 8.44 14.51 -14.24
CA VAL A 169 7.56 15.34 -13.39
C VAL A 169 7.41 14.75 -11.98
N CYS A 170 7.48 13.43 -11.85
CA CYS A 170 7.40 12.72 -10.58
C CYS A 170 8.24 11.45 -10.67
N VAL A 171 8.58 10.87 -9.51
CA VAL A 171 9.35 9.63 -9.41
C VAL A 171 8.50 8.49 -8.88
N PRO A 172 8.80 7.22 -9.23
CA PRO A 172 8.17 6.09 -8.57
C PRO A 172 8.52 6.08 -7.07
N PRO A 173 7.64 5.55 -6.20
CA PRO A 173 7.92 5.46 -4.78
C PRO A 173 9.15 4.55 -4.54
N VAL A 174 10.03 4.97 -3.63
CA VAL A 174 11.26 4.24 -3.28
C VAL A 174 10.95 2.84 -2.74
N LEU A 175 9.90 2.74 -1.92
CA LEU A 175 9.37 1.49 -1.39
C LEU A 175 7.96 1.28 -1.94
N ASN A 176 7.51 0.03 -2.03
CA ASN A 176 6.18 -0.29 -2.54
C ASN A 176 5.10 0.00 -1.48
N TYR A 177 4.87 1.28 -1.21
CA TYR A 177 3.82 1.75 -0.31
C TYR A 177 2.45 1.68 -0.98
N THR A 178 1.45 1.19 -0.25
CA THR A 178 0.04 1.29 -0.67
C THR A 178 -0.32 2.76 -0.89
N GLU A 179 -0.97 3.05 -2.02
CA GLU A 179 -1.47 4.39 -2.31
C GLU A 179 -2.59 4.78 -1.35
N ILE A 180 -2.46 5.96 -0.76
CA ILE A 180 -3.46 6.51 0.14
C ILE A 180 -4.47 7.32 -0.66
N ARG A 181 -5.74 7.12 -0.36
CA ARG A 181 -6.86 7.81 -1.02
C ARG A 181 -7.64 8.59 0.01
N VAL A 182 -7.79 9.89 -0.19
CA VAL A 182 -8.48 10.80 0.76
C VAL A 182 -9.71 11.37 0.08
N ALA A 183 -10.90 11.15 0.63
CA ALA A 183 -12.11 11.75 0.09
C ALA A 183 -12.22 13.20 0.56
N ALA A 184 -12.00 14.16 -0.34
CA ALA A 184 -11.91 15.58 0.01
C ALA A 184 -13.24 16.22 0.44
N GLY A 185 -14.38 15.56 0.29
CA GLY A 185 -15.69 16.20 0.43
C GLY A 185 -15.92 17.29 -0.63
N ASN A 186 -17.05 17.98 -0.57
CA ASN A 186 -17.45 18.95 -1.59
C ASN A 186 -17.49 20.40 -1.07
N TRP A 187 -16.61 20.74 -0.13
CA TRP A 187 -16.42 22.09 0.40
C TRP A 187 -14.92 22.38 0.65
N GLU A 188 -14.61 23.66 0.74
CA GLU A 188 -13.27 24.22 0.56
C GLU A 188 -12.29 23.76 1.64
N SER A 189 -12.66 23.86 2.93
CA SER A 189 -11.73 23.52 4.02
C SER A 189 -11.27 22.05 3.95
N SER A 190 -12.17 21.14 3.64
CA SER A 190 -11.86 19.72 3.52
C SER A 190 -10.97 19.43 2.30
N MET A 191 -11.18 20.13 1.18
CA MET A 191 -10.30 20.07 0.00
C MET A 191 -8.90 20.61 0.30
N PHE A 192 -8.80 21.71 1.06
CA PHE A 192 -7.50 22.27 1.48
C PHE A 192 -6.73 21.27 2.36
N LEU A 193 -7.42 20.61 3.31
CA LEU A 193 -6.80 19.57 4.12
C LEU A 193 -6.35 18.37 3.27
N ALA A 194 -7.13 17.96 2.27
CA ALA A 194 -6.74 16.90 1.35
C ALA A 194 -5.50 17.27 0.52
N PHE A 195 -5.40 18.51 0.02
CA PHE A 195 -4.22 19.00 -0.69
C PHE A 195 -2.98 19.12 0.21
N LEU A 196 -3.14 19.60 1.45
CA LEU A 196 -2.05 19.60 2.43
C LEU A 196 -1.50 18.19 2.67
N LEU A 197 -2.39 17.21 2.85
CA LEU A 197 -2.00 15.81 2.98
C LEU A 197 -1.32 15.29 1.71
N GLN A 198 -1.79 15.68 0.52
CA GLN A 198 -1.19 15.25 -0.75
C GLN A 198 0.23 15.76 -0.92
N ILE A 199 0.49 17.01 -0.53
CA ILE A 199 1.84 17.58 -0.53
C ILE A 199 2.72 16.87 0.50
N ILE A 200 2.25 16.72 1.74
CA ILE A 200 3.04 16.09 2.82
C ILE A 200 3.38 14.63 2.47
N LEU A 201 2.39 13.84 2.05
CA LEU A 201 2.61 12.42 1.75
C LEU A 201 3.49 12.24 0.51
N SER A 202 3.19 12.95 -0.59
CA SER A 202 3.90 12.71 -1.85
C SER A 202 5.25 13.41 -1.98
N GLU A 203 5.47 14.55 -1.30
CA GLU A 203 6.73 15.32 -1.40
C GLU A 203 7.67 15.15 -0.20
N LEU A 204 7.15 15.01 1.04
CA LEU A 204 8.02 14.93 2.22
C LEU A 204 8.41 13.49 2.60
N VAL A 205 7.50 12.52 2.40
CA VAL A 205 7.73 11.13 2.84
C VAL A 205 7.69 10.10 1.72
N GLY A 206 7.36 10.51 0.50
CA GLY A 206 7.39 9.65 -0.69
C GLY A 206 6.30 8.58 -0.72
N VAL A 207 5.12 8.86 -0.14
CA VAL A 207 3.94 8.01 -0.23
C VAL A 207 3.03 8.50 -1.36
N PRO A 208 2.61 7.62 -2.30
CA PRO A 208 1.64 7.99 -3.31
C PRO A 208 0.29 8.31 -2.65
N MET A 209 -0.28 9.48 -2.97
CA MET A 209 -1.59 9.89 -2.48
C MET A 209 -2.46 10.44 -3.61
N THR A 210 -3.71 9.99 -3.64
CA THR A 210 -4.77 10.47 -4.52
C THR A 210 -5.90 11.12 -3.73
N VAL A 211 -6.48 12.18 -4.29
CA VAL A 211 -7.68 12.83 -3.75
C VAL A 211 -8.89 12.23 -4.45
N GLU A 212 -9.70 11.49 -3.69
CA GLU A 212 -10.88 10.77 -4.17
C GLU A 212 -12.09 11.71 -4.29
N THR A 213 -12.81 11.61 -5.41
CA THR A 213 -13.96 12.47 -5.76
C THR A 213 -15.30 11.74 -5.67
N SER A 214 -15.28 10.44 -5.36
CA SER A 214 -16.43 9.53 -5.45
C SER A 214 -17.01 9.39 -6.86
N SER A 215 -16.30 9.86 -7.88
CA SER A 215 -16.75 9.88 -9.27
C SER A 215 -15.61 9.46 -10.19
N ALA A 216 -15.90 8.54 -11.11
CA ALA A 216 -14.89 7.98 -12.02
C ALA A 216 -14.45 8.98 -13.11
N ASP A 217 -15.26 10.00 -13.37
CA ASP A 217 -15.05 11.04 -14.38
C ASP A 217 -14.36 12.29 -13.83
N LYS A 218 -14.34 12.49 -12.51
CA LYS A 218 -13.76 13.69 -11.87
C LYS A 218 -12.40 13.39 -11.22
N ILE A 219 -11.44 14.27 -11.45
CA ILE A 219 -10.10 14.22 -10.86
C ILE A 219 -9.84 15.52 -10.13
N LEU A 220 -9.61 15.45 -8.82
CA LEU A 220 -9.30 16.61 -7.97
C LEU A 220 -7.86 16.51 -7.47
N SER A 221 -6.90 16.34 -8.39
CA SER A 221 -5.49 16.28 -8.00
C SER A 221 -4.93 17.68 -7.79
N PHE A 222 -4.15 17.88 -6.73
CA PHE A 222 -3.35 19.10 -6.57
C PHE A 222 -2.39 19.28 -7.75
N TYR A 223 -1.89 18.17 -8.31
CA TYR A 223 -0.92 18.13 -9.40
C TYR A 223 -1.53 17.99 -10.80
N ASP A 224 -2.85 18.19 -10.95
CA ASP A 224 -3.51 18.13 -12.25
C ASP A 224 -2.84 19.09 -13.26
N PRO A 225 -2.40 18.61 -14.44
CA PRO A 225 -1.60 19.39 -15.39
C PRO A 225 -2.37 20.56 -16.03
N ASP A 226 -3.69 20.44 -16.14
CA ASP A 226 -4.59 21.40 -16.78
C ASP A 226 -5.30 22.33 -15.78
N TYR A 227 -4.88 22.28 -14.51
CA TYR A 227 -5.45 23.07 -13.42
C TYR A 227 -6.93 22.78 -13.14
N ALA A 228 -7.46 21.63 -13.57
CA ALA A 228 -8.86 21.29 -13.40
C ALA A 228 -9.24 21.25 -11.91
N PHE A 229 -10.42 21.74 -11.55
CA PHE A 229 -10.89 21.78 -10.16
C PHE A 229 -12.36 21.36 -10.06
N PRO A 230 -12.67 20.05 -10.17
CA PRO A 230 -14.03 19.57 -10.06
C PRO A 230 -14.40 19.31 -8.59
N TYR A 231 -15.57 19.76 -8.16
CA TYR A 231 -16.11 19.37 -6.86
C TYR A 231 -16.56 17.89 -6.86
N PRO A 232 -16.24 17.13 -5.80
CA PRO A 232 -16.77 15.79 -5.59
C PRO A 232 -18.31 15.77 -5.59
N SER A 233 -18.89 14.68 -6.09
CA SER A 233 -20.35 14.53 -6.16
C SER A 233 -20.99 14.26 -4.81
N GLU A 234 -20.22 13.69 -3.87
CA GLU A 234 -20.68 13.29 -2.54
C GLU A 234 -19.93 14.06 -1.45
N ALA A 235 -20.68 14.50 -0.43
CA ALA A 235 -20.10 15.18 0.73
C ALA A 235 -19.40 14.21 1.69
N TYR A 236 -19.99 13.03 1.94
CA TYR A 236 -19.51 12.06 2.92
C TYR A 236 -19.62 10.61 2.40
N PRO A 237 -18.60 10.11 1.68
CA PRO A 237 -18.66 8.78 1.07
C PRO A 237 -18.26 7.67 2.07
N PHE A 238 -19.09 7.40 3.08
CA PHE A 238 -18.81 6.34 4.07
C PHE A 238 -18.66 4.94 3.44
N GLU A 239 -19.38 4.65 2.34
CA GLU A 239 -19.19 3.41 1.59
C GLU A 239 -17.79 3.27 0.99
N ALA A 240 -17.16 4.38 0.59
CA ALA A 240 -15.78 4.35 0.07
C ALA A 240 -14.79 3.98 1.18
N LEU A 241 -15.10 4.34 2.44
CA LEU A 241 -14.34 3.97 3.62
C LEU A 241 -14.49 2.48 3.94
N GLU A 242 -15.72 1.97 3.90
CA GLU A 242 -16.01 0.53 4.06
C GLU A 242 -15.30 -0.30 2.99
N ARG A 243 -15.32 0.13 1.73
CA ARG A 243 -14.61 -0.56 0.64
C ARG A 243 -13.09 -0.59 0.84
N ALA A 244 -12.49 0.46 1.41
CA ALA A 244 -11.08 0.45 1.77
C ALA A 244 -10.78 -0.45 2.98
N HIS A 245 -11.74 -0.59 3.91
CA HIS A 245 -11.64 -1.55 5.00
C HIS A 245 -11.60 -3.00 4.49
N ASP A 246 -12.52 -3.34 3.60
CA ASP A 246 -12.66 -4.70 3.04
C ASP A 246 -11.56 -5.05 2.01
N ALA A 247 -10.81 -4.06 1.54
CA ALA A 247 -9.77 -4.24 0.55
C ALA A 247 -8.59 -5.07 1.11
N PRO A 248 -8.15 -6.13 0.40
CA PRO A 248 -7.01 -6.93 0.85
C PRO A 248 -5.73 -6.09 0.88
N GLY A 249 -5.14 -5.95 2.06
CA GLY A 249 -3.95 -5.09 2.24
C GLY A 249 -4.25 -3.59 2.09
N GLY A 250 -5.52 -3.18 2.17
CA GLY A 250 -5.95 -1.79 1.96
C GLY A 250 -5.85 -1.33 0.50
N ASP A 251 -5.63 -2.22 -0.47
CA ASP A 251 -5.48 -1.80 -1.86
C ASP A 251 -6.84 -1.47 -2.51
N CYS A 252 -7.07 -0.19 -2.79
CA CYS A 252 -8.28 0.31 -3.43
C CYS A 252 -8.40 0.00 -4.93
N ALA A 253 -7.34 -0.45 -5.60
CA ALA A 253 -7.34 -0.63 -7.04
C ALA A 253 -8.41 -1.59 -7.60
N PRO A 254 -8.72 -2.74 -6.98
CA PRO A 254 -9.79 -3.62 -7.45
C PRO A 254 -11.18 -2.99 -7.39
N ALA A 255 -11.41 -2.03 -6.49
CA ALA A 255 -12.66 -1.27 -6.43
C ALA A 255 -12.73 -0.24 -7.57
N LEU A 256 -11.63 0.49 -7.80
CA LEU A 256 -11.53 1.48 -8.88
C LEU A 256 -11.66 0.85 -10.27
N ALA A 257 -11.08 -0.33 -10.48
CA ALA A 257 -11.24 -1.09 -11.73
C ALA A 257 -12.70 -1.47 -12.03
N ARG A 258 -13.58 -1.49 -11.01
CA ARG A 258 -15.02 -1.70 -11.13
C ARG A 258 -15.83 -0.40 -11.19
N GLY A 259 -15.17 0.75 -11.23
CA GLY A 259 -15.82 2.07 -11.20
C GLY A 259 -16.43 2.43 -9.84
N GLN A 260 -15.96 1.82 -8.76
CA GLN A 260 -16.43 2.09 -7.39
C GLN A 260 -15.46 3.05 -6.67
N SER A 261 -15.99 3.98 -5.89
CA SER A 261 -15.16 4.88 -5.06
C SER A 261 -14.50 4.13 -3.91
N CYS A 262 -13.27 4.51 -3.54
CA CYS A 262 -12.55 3.88 -2.45
C CYS A 262 -11.62 4.90 -1.77
N SER A 263 -11.73 5.04 -0.45
CA SER A 263 -11.01 6.06 0.31
C SER A 263 -10.60 5.55 1.68
N HIS A 264 -9.39 5.86 2.11
CA HIS A 264 -8.84 5.47 3.40
C HIS A 264 -9.14 6.48 4.51
N LEU A 265 -9.45 7.72 4.14
CA LEU A 265 -9.58 8.85 5.04
C LEU A 265 -10.69 9.81 4.58
N LEU A 266 -11.52 10.22 5.54
CA LEU A 266 -12.34 11.42 5.48
C LEU A 266 -11.62 12.50 6.33
N PRO A 267 -11.05 13.56 5.72
CA PRO A 267 -10.19 14.52 6.42
C PRO A 267 -10.99 15.51 7.29
N GLU A 268 -12.28 15.67 7.01
CA GLU A 268 -13.18 16.54 7.75
C GLU A 268 -14.60 15.97 7.77
N VAL A 269 -15.15 15.77 8.98
CA VAL A 269 -16.51 15.28 9.21
C VAL A 269 -17.15 16.07 10.34
N TRP A 270 -18.36 16.57 10.07
CA TRP A 270 -19.14 17.44 10.95
C TRP A 270 -20.07 16.65 11.88
N ASN A 271 -20.32 17.12 13.11
CA ASN A 271 -21.16 16.44 14.12
C ASN A 271 -22.59 16.12 13.68
N GLY A 272 -23.10 16.75 12.62
CA GLY A 272 -24.35 16.30 12.00
C GLY A 272 -24.30 14.83 11.57
N GLN A 273 -23.12 14.30 11.23
CA GLN A 273 -22.95 12.92 10.77
C GLN A 273 -22.69 11.91 11.91
N GLU A 274 -22.95 12.30 13.17
CA GLU A 274 -22.60 11.50 14.35
C GLU A 274 -23.13 10.07 14.30
N LYS A 275 -24.41 9.90 13.93
CA LYS A 275 -25.01 8.56 13.85
C LYS A 275 -24.30 7.66 12.82
N GLN A 276 -23.88 8.21 11.67
CA GLN A 276 -23.22 7.40 10.63
C GLN A 276 -21.83 6.94 11.01
N TRP A 277 -21.02 7.80 11.65
CA TRP A 277 -19.70 7.34 12.06
C TRP A 277 -19.74 6.44 13.31
N ILE A 278 -20.76 6.59 14.18
CA ILE A 278 -21.01 5.64 15.27
C ILE A 278 -21.41 4.28 14.68
N GLU A 279 -22.27 4.26 13.66
CA GLU A 279 -22.63 3.05 12.93
C GLU A 279 -21.40 2.42 12.28
N ALA A 280 -20.60 3.20 11.56
CA ALA A 280 -19.36 2.76 10.94
C ALA A 280 -18.36 2.14 11.94
N GLN A 281 -18.24 2.74 13.12
CA GLN A 281 -17.43 2.21 14.21
C GLN A 281 -18.02 0.92 14.78
N SER A 282 -19.34 0.85 14.92
CA SER A 282 -20.03 -0.32 15.46
C SER A 282 -19.97 -1.53 14.52
N GLU A 283 -19.95 -1.28 13.22
CA GLU A 283 -19.75 -2.29 12.17
C GLU A 283 -18.27 -2.66 11.99
N GLY A 284 -17.37 -1.81 12.49
CA GLY A 284 -15.94 -2.12 12.63
C GLY A 284 -15.07 -1.69 11.45
N TYR A 285 -15.64 -1.01 10.44
CA TYR A 285 -14.87 -0.56 9.27
C TYR A 285 -14.24 0.83 9.44
N ALA A 286 -14.61 1.60 10.46
CA ALA A 286 -14.04 2.90 10.79
C ALA A 286 -13.39 2.92 12.18
N GLU A 287 -12.27 3.62 12.31
CA GLU A 287 -11.67 3.95 13.61
C GLU A 287 -12.50 4.99 14.36
N SER A 288 -12.24 5.12 15.67
CA SER A 288 -12.77 6.25 16.45
C SER A 288 -12.39 7.58 15.79
N PRO A 289 -13.34 8.52 15.62
CA PRO A 289 -13.05 9.83 15.05
C PRO A 289 -12.04 10.58 15.92
N GLU A 290 -11.16 11.33 15.26
CA GLU A 290 -10.18 12.19 15.93
C GLU A 290 -10.33 13.64 15.50
N GLY A 291 -10.05 14.59 16.38
CA GLY A 291 -10.04 16.00 16.01
C GLY A 291 -8.98 16.30 14.93
N ASN A 292 -9.39 16.96 13.85
CA ASN A 292 -8.49 17.40 12.78
C ASN A 292 -7.75 18.71 13.11
N GLY A 293 -8.04 19.32 14.27
CA GLY A 293 -7.43 20.56 14.76
C GLY A 293 -8.29 21.81 14.61
N MET A 294 -9.38 21.74 13.84
CA MET A 294 -10.31 22.85 13.61
C MET A 294 -11.54 22.78 14.52
N VAL A 295 -12.21 23.92 14.67
CA VAL A 295 -13.50 24.03 15.35
C VAL A 295 -14.55 24.46 14.34
N GLY A 296 -15.56 23.61 14.14
CA GLY A 296 -16.71 23.86 13.30
C GLY A 296 -17.84 24.50 14.11
N LYS A 297 -18.50 25.50 13.54
CA LYS A 297 -19.71 26.09 14.13
C LYS A 297 -20.73 26.43 13.05
N VAL A 298 -21.91 25.84 13.16
CA VAL A 298 -23.10 26.23 12.40
C VAL A 298 -23.87 27.30 13.18
N GLY A 299 -24.51 28.23 12.49
CA GLY A 299 -25.32 29.25 13.11
C GLY A 299 -26.25 29.96 12.14
N TRP A 300 -27.14 30.79 12.69
CA TRP A 300 -27.99 31.67 11.90
C TRP A 300 -27.41 33.07 11.90
N TYR A 301 -27.55 33.76 10.77
CA TYR A 301 -26.98 35.07 10.58
C TYR A 301 -27.97 36.01 9.93
N VAL A 302 -27.87 37.28 10.29
CA VAL A 302 -28.51 38.41 9.61
C VAL A 302 -27.44 39.40 9.16
N PRO A 303 -27.66 40.17 8.08
CA PRO A 303 -26.75 41.25 7.70
C PRO A 303 -26.62 42.29 8.82
N SER A 304 -25.44 42.90 8.96
CA SER A 304 -25.20 43.88 10.03
C SER A 304 -26.11 45.09 9.99
N PHE A 305 -26.58 45.51 8.81
CA PHE A 305 -27.58 46.58 8.71
C PHE A 305 -28.92 46.17 9.34
N VAL A 306 -29.35 44.91 9.20
CA VAL A 306 -30.59 44.39 9.82
C VAL A 306 -30.46 44.38 11.34
N ALA A 307 -29.30 43.95 11.86
CA ALA A 307 -29.03 43.96 13.29
C ALA A 307 -28.94 45.39 13.86
N ALA A 308 -28.44 46.34 13.07
CA ALA A 308 -28.38 47.75 13.46
C ALA A 308 -29.76 48.42 13.45
N ASP A 309 -30.60 48.07 12.48
CA ASP A 309 -31.97 48.60 12.36
C ASP A 309 -32.87 48.07 13.48
N ASP A 310 -32.78 46.78 13.79
CA ASP A 310 -33.53 46.17 14.90
C ASP A 310 -32.71 45.06 15.61
N PRO A 311 -32.11 45.38 16.77
CA PRO A 311 -31.33 44.42 17.55
C PRO A 311 -32.13 43.22 18.07
N SER A 312 -33.46 43.23 18.01
CA SER A 312 -34.25 42.07 18.43
C SER A 312 -34.02 40.86 17.52
N PHE A 313 -33.59 41.05 16.27
CA PHE A 313 -33.38 39.95 15.32
C PHE A 313 -32.11 39.13 15.57
N VAL A 314 -31.17 39.63 16.38
CA VAL A 314 -29.97 38.87 16.78
C VAL A 314 -30.15 38.11 18.10
N SER A 315 -31.34 38.16 18.71
CA SER A 315 -31.64 37.48 19.96
C SER A 315 -32.81 36.52 19.79
N PHE A 316 -32.65 35.29 20.25
CA PHE A 316 -33.71 34.30 20.40
C PHE A 316 -35.01 34.87 20.98
N TYR A 317 -34.89 35.72 22.00
CA TYR A 317 -36.05 36.32 22.68
C TYR A 317 -36.85 37.26 21.78
N GLY A 318 -36.20 37.92 20.81
CA GLY A 318 -36.87 38.78 19.85
C GLY A 318 -37.45 38.04 18.63
N LEU A 319 -37.28 36.71 18.58
CA LEU A 319 -37.76 35.85 17.49
C LEU A 319 -38.87 34.89 17.93
N ARG A 320 -38.87 34.46 19.20
CA ARG A 320 -39.81 33.45 19.72
C ARG A 320 -41.19 34.01 20.01
N GLY A 321 -42.21 33.19 19.78
CA GLY A 321 -43.56 33.44 20.25
C GLY A 321 -44.47 34.10 19.22
N HIS A 322 -45.77 33.89 19.40
CA HIS A 322 -46.81 34.32 18.47
C HIS A 322 -46.88 35.84 18.27
N GLU A 323 -46.50 36.63 19.28
CA GLU A 323 -46.48 38.10 19.22
C GLU A 323 -45.47 38.67 18.22
N HIS A 324 -44.44 37.91 17.85
CA HIS A 324 -43.44 38.32 16.87
C HIS A 324 -43.74 37.82 15.46
N ARG A 325 -44.79 37.02 15.27
CA ARG A 325 -45.15 36.40 14.00
C ARG A 325 -45.33 37.40 12.86
N GLU A 326 -46.17 38.42 13.08
CA GLU A 326 -46.47 39.43 12.07
C GLU A 326 -45.22 40.23 11.69
N LYS A 327 -44.41 40.58 12.70
CA LYS A 327 -43.12 41.25 12.50
C LYS A 327 -42.18 40.41 11.64
N LEU A 328 -42.03 39.12 11.94
CA LEU A 328 -41.16 38.22 11.18
C LEU A 328 -41.65 38.01 9.74
N ALA A 329 -42.96 37.87 9.54
CA ALA A 329 -43.58 37.71 8.23
C ALA A 329 -43.43 38.95 7.34
N ASP A 330 -43.45 40.15 7.93
CA ASP A 330 -43.28 41.38 7.17
C ASP A 330 -41.81 41.68 6.81
N VAL A 331 -40.91 41.45 7.75
CA VAL A 331 -39.48 41.77 7.62
C VAL A 331 -38.75 40.76 6.73
N PHE A 332 -38.88 39.47 7.01
CA PHE A 332 -38.15 38.43 6.29
C PHE A 332 -38.98 37.93 5.10
N ARG A 333 -38.84 38.63 3.98
CA ARG A 333 -39.57 38.36 2.74
C ARG A 333 -38.94 37.24 1.92
N THR A 334 -39.72 36.64 1.03
CA THR A 334 -39.26 35.51 0.21
C THR A 334 -38.41 36.01 -0.97
N PRO A 335 -37.17 35.51 -1.14
CA PRO A 335 -36.34 35.84 -2.29
C PRO A 335 -36.98 35.28 -3.56
N THR A 336 -36.86 36.02 -4.65
CA THR A 336 -37.44 35.66 -5.96
C THR A 336 -36.32 35.57 -6.97
N ASN A 337 -36.24 34.46 -7.71
CA ASN A 337 -35.27 34.32 -8.79
C ASN A 337 -35.64 35.25 -9.97
N TRP A 338 -34.69 35.47 -10.87
CA TRP A 338 -34.85 36.43 -11.97
C TRP A 338 -36.03 36.09 -12.90
N SER A 339 -36.22 34.82 -13.25
CA SER A 339 -37.35 34.37 -14.07
C SER A 339 -38.71 34.60 -13.38
N ASP A 340 -38.81 34.24 -12.11
CA ASP A 340 -40.03 34.41 -11.31
C ASP A 340 -40.33 35.89 -11.06
N TYR A 341 -39.31 36.74 -10.95
CA TYR A 341 -39.50 38.18 -10.82
C TYR A 341 -40.16 38.75 -12.08
N CYS A 342 -39.61 38.42 -13.26
CA CYS A 342 -40.16 38.92 -14.51
C CYS A 342 -41.55 38.38 -14.81
N THR A 343 -41.86 37.15 -14.40
CA THR A 343 -43.18 36.55 -14.65
C THR A 343 -44.25 36.90 -13.61
N LEU A 344 -43.88 37.06 -12.34
CA LEU A 344 -44.83 37.19 -11.24
C LEU A 344 -44.89 38.58 -10.60
N VAL A 345 -43.89 39.44 -10.83
CA VAL A 345 -43.76 40.73 -10.13
C VAL A 345 -43.69 41.90 -11.10
N SER A 346 -42.87 41.80 -12.15
CA SER A 346 -42.69 42.88 -13.12
C SER A 346 -43.99 43.17 -13.88
N ALA A 347 -44.29 44.45 -14.09
CA ALA A 347 -45.55 44.88 -14.71
C ALA A 347 -45.58 44.65 -16.23
N ASP A 348 -44.41 44.69 -16.87
CA ASP A 348 -44.21 44.55 -18.32
C ASP A 348 -43.42 43.28 -18.69
N GLY A 349 -43.09 42.44 -17.71
CA GLY A 349 -42.31 41.24 -17.93
C GLY A 349 -40.80 41.48 -18.02
N CYS A 350 -40.29 42.54 -17.40
CA CYS A 350 -38.90 43.01 -17.56
C CYS A 350 -38.57 43.36 -19.01
N ALA A 351 -39.52 43.97 -19.73
CA ALA A 351 -39.27 44.41 -21.10
C ALA A 351 -38.29 45.59 -21.13
N ASP A 352 -38.39 46.49 -20.16
CA ASP A 352 -37.46 47.60 -19.91
C ASP A 352 -36.78 47.49 -18.52
N ASP A 353 -35.74 48.29 -18.28
CA ASP A 353 -35.05 48.37 -16.99
C ASP A 353 -35.98 48.98 -15.91
N ASP A 354 -36.43 48.14 -14.98
CA ASP A 354 -37.29 48.52 -13.86
C ASP A 354 -36.53 48.79 -12.55
N GLY A 355 -35.20 48.80 -12.61
CA GLY A 355 -34.30 49.01 -11.47
C GLY A 355 -34.02 47.74 -10.65
N VAL A 356 -34.79 46.66 -10.85
CA VAL A 356 -34.51 45.33 -10.28
C VAL A 356 -33.90 44.44 -11.34
N ALA A 357 -34.52 44.38 -12.53
CA ALA A 357 -34.03 43.66 -13.69
C ALA A 357 -33.93 44.60 -14.89
N ARG A 358 -32.75 44.62 -15.54
CA ARG A 358 -32.51 45.44 -16.74
C ARG A 358 -33.18 44.89 -18.00
N ARG A 359 -33.47 43.58 -18.00
CA ARG A 359 -34.09 42.83 -19.09
C ARG A 359 -34.65 41.50 -18.59
N ALA A 360 -35.52 40.89 -19.38
CA ALA A 360 -35.96 39.50 -19.21
C ALA A 360 -34.84 38.48 -19.54
N PRO A 361 -34.88 37.26 -18.97
CA PRO A 361 -34.00 36.16 -19.37
C PRO A 361 -34.20 35.80 -20.84
N THR A 362 -33.10 35.63 -21.57
CA THR A 362 -33.12 35.08 -22.94
C THR A 362 -33.16 33.55 -22.91
N ASP A 363 -33.46 32.91 -24.04
CA ASP A 363 -33.40 31.45 -24.15
C ASP A 363 -32.00 30.91 -23.79
N ASP A 364 -30.94 31.60 -24.22
CA ASP A 364 -29.56 31.26 -23.88
C ASP A 364 -29.30 31.37 -22.36
N ASP A 365 -29.85 32.39 -21.68
CA ASP A 365 -29.72 32.53 -20.22
C ASP A 365 -30.47 31.40 -19.47
N MET A 366 -31.61 30.95 -20.03
CA MET A 366 -32.40 29.87 -19.47
C MET A 366 -31.69 28.53 -19.64
N GLU A 367 -31.10 28.28 -20.82
CA GLU A 367 -30.25 27.10 -21.06
C GLU A 367 -29.00 27.10 -20.16
N ALA A 368 -28.44 28.29 -19.89
CA ALA A 368 -27.35 28.51 -18.95
C ALA A 368 -27.75 28.35 -17.47
N GLY A 369 -29.04 28.25 -17.15
CA GLY A 369 -29.56 28.18 -15.78
C GLY A 369 -29.55 29.52 -15.02
N LEU A 370 -29.25 30.64 -15.69
CA LEU A 370 -29.24 31.98 -15.08
C LEU A 370 -30.64 32.47 -14.68
N GLY A 371 -31.68 32.05 -15.39
CA GLY A 371 -33.06 32.42 -15.04
C GLY A 371 -33.45 31.98 -13.62
N GLY A 372 -32.87 30.88 -13.13
CA GLY A 372 -33.09 30.37 -11.78
C GLY A 372 -32.26 31.07 -10.69
N LYS A 373 -31.40 32.02 -11.05
CA LYS A 373 -30.52 32.74 -10.10
C LYS A 373 -31.27 33.86 -9.38
N TYR A 374 -30.90 34.09 -8.13
CA TYR A 374 -31.47 35.15 -7.28
C TYR A 374 -30.79 36.50 -7.52
N ARG A 375 -29.64 36.49 -8.18
CA ARG A 375 -28.84 37.63 -8.56
C ARG A 375 -28.09 37.29 -9.85
N VAL A 376 -28.05 38.22 -10.79
CA VAL A 376 -27.18 38.14 -11.96
C VAL A 376 -26.48 39.48 -12.10
N SER A 377 -25.15 39.49 -11.99
CA SER A 377 -24.36 40.72 -12.05
C SER A 377 -24.72 41.56 -13.26
N ASP A 378 -24.92 42.86 -13.04
CA ASP A 378 -25.30 43.85 -14.06
C ASP A 378 -26.63 43.62 -14.80
N VAL A 379 -27.42 42.61 -14.41
CA VAL A 379 -28.69 42.27 -15.07
C VAL A 379 -29.85 42.24 -14.09
N CYS A 380 -29.70 41.55 -12.96
CA CYS A 380 -30.73 41.41 -11.94
C CYS A 380 -30.12 41.60 -10.54
N ALA A 381 -30.53 42.66 -9.84
CA ALA A 381 -30.06 42.98 -8.49
C ALA A 381 -30.67 42.06 -7.40
N GLY A 382 -31.72 41.31 -7.74
CA GLY A 382 -32.48 40.44 -6.85
C GLY A 382 -33.69 41.13 -6.21
N HIS A 383 -34.68 40.33 -5.78
CA HIS A 383 -35.95 40.85 -5.26
C HIS A 383 -36.52 40.00 -4.12
N PHE A 384 -37.13 40.66 -3.13
CA PHE A 384 -37.72 40.03 -1.96
C PHE A 384 -39.18 40.45 -1.81
N ARG A 385 -40.09 39.49 -2.08
CA ARG A 385 -41.53 39.76 -2.13
C ARG A 385 -42.29 39.15 -0.95
N ARG A 386 -43.44 39.74 -0.65
CA ARG A 386 -44.47 39.11 0.20
C ARG A 386 -45.16 38.00 -0.60
N THR A 387 -45.44 36.88 0.05
CA THR A 387 -46.17 35.75 -0.54
C THR A 387 -47.51 35.58 0.20
N PRO A 388 -48.46 34.77 -0.32
CA PRO A 388 -49.71 34.50 0.39
C PRO A 388 -49.50 34.01 1.83
N GLN A 389 -48.43 33.25 2.07
CA GLN A 389 -48.07 32.71 3.39
C GLN A 389 -47.53 33.78 4.36
N SER A 390 -46.98 34.89 3.87
CA SER A 390 -46.56 36.00 4.72
C SER A 390 -47.73 36.96 5.04
N ASN A 391 -48.95 36.67 4.57
CA ASN A 391 -50.13 37.50 4.80
C ASN A 391 -50.81 37.14 6.12
N CYS A 392 -50.43 37.83 7.20
CA CYS A 392 -51.02 37.63 8.53
C CYS A 392 -52.47 38.11 8.66
N THR A 393 -52.97 38.94 7.75
CA THR A 393 -54.39 39.29 7.73
C THR A 393 -55.25 38.14 7.20
N ALA A 394 -54.75 37.41 6.19
CA ALA A 394 -55.44 36.25 5.64
C ALA A 394 -55.24 34.98 6.49
N TYR A 395 -54.06 34.85 7.13
CA TYR A 395 -53.66 33.68 7.91
C TYR A 395 -53.10 34.10 9.28
N PRO A 396 -53.94 34.62 10.20
CA PRO A 396 -53.47 35.17 11.48
C PRO A 396 -52.71 34.14 12.34
N ASP A 397 -53.15 32.88 12.32
CA ASP A 397 -52.54 31.80 13.11
C ASP A 397 -51.54 30.95 12.33
N ALA A 398 -51.33 31.22 11.04
CA ALA A 398 -50.50 30.40 10.15
C ALA A 398 -49.50 31.19 9.29
N CYS A 399 -49.49 32.53 9.34
CA CYS A 399 -48.54 33.30 8.57
C CYS A 399 -47.10 33.09 9.05
N THR A 400 -46.16 33.12 8.10
CA THR A 400 -44.72 32.89 8.34
C THR A 400 -43.86 33.79 7.47
N GLY A 401 -42.72 34.21 8.03
CA GLY A 401 -41.63 34.81 7.25
C GLY A 401 -40.81 33.77 6.52
N HIS A 402 -39.76 34.23 5.87
CA HIS A 402 -38.84 33.38 5.14
C HIS A 402 -37.52 33.18 5.88
N PHE A 403 -37.04 31.95 5.90
CA PHE A 403 -35.71 31.58 6.37
C PHE A 403 -34.94 30.95 5.21
N VAL A 404 -33.68 31.32 5.03
CA VAL A 404 -32.82 30.73 4.00
C VAL A 404 -32.06 29.56 4.65
N ASP A 405 -32.56 28.34 4.45
CA ASP A 405 -31.91 27.10 4.92
C ASP A 405 -31.05 26.46 3.83
N CYS A 406 -30.07 25.66 4.25
CA CYS A 406 -29.26 24.85 3.33
C CYS A 406 -30.03 23.57 2.90
N PRO A 407 -29.49 22.74 1.98
CA PRO A 407 -30.11 21.48 1.61
C PRO A 407 -30.12 20.50 2.80
N CYS A 408 -31.11 19.59 2.84
CA CYS A 408 -31.24 18.62 3.93
C CYS A 408 -30.05 17.66 4.08
N SER A 409 -29.25 17.47 3.02
CA SER A 409 -28.05 16.63 3.02
C SER A 409 -26.92 17.23 3.87
N TRP A 410 -27.00 18.52 4.18
CA TRP A 410 -26.05 19.24 5.03
C TRP A 410 -26.51 19.24 6.49
N SER A 411 -25.61 19.62 7.40
CA SER A 411 -25.84 19.65 8.85
C SER A 411 -26.76 20.81 9.28
N THR A 412 -28.06 20.71 9.01
CA THR A 412 -29.08 21.70 9.44
C THR A 412 -30.09 21.11 10.43
N ASN A 413 -30.38 21.87 11.48
CA ASN A 413 -31.43 21.59 12.45
C ASN A 413 -32.57 22.62 12.38
N ALA A 414 -32.63 23.40 11.31
CA ALA A 414 -33.52 24.57 11.22
C ALA A 414 -35.01 24.19 11.40
N ALA A 415 -35.48 23.10 10.82
CA ALA A 415 -36.87 22.67 10.96
C ALA A 415 -37.28 22.36 12.42
N GLN A 416 -36.41 21.65 13.16
CA GLN A 416 -36.59 21.36 14.58
C GLN A 416 -36.48 22.64 15.42
N GLN A 417 -35.47 23.47 15.15
CA GLN A 417 -35.24 24.73 15.85
C GLN A 417 -36.38 25.74 15.66
N LEU A 418 -36.85 25.96 14.44
CA LEU A 418 -37.92 26.92 14.14
C LEU A 418 -39.23 26.51 14.81
N TYR A 419 -39.60 25.24 14.71
CA TYR A 419 -40.88 24.75 15.22
C TYR A 419 -40.97 24.77 16.75
N TRP A 420 -40.03 24.15 17.44
CA TRP A 420 -40.11 23.97 18.90
C TRP A 420 -39.74 25.22 19.71
N ASN A 421 -39.17 26.23 19.05
CA ASN A 421 -38.91 27.53 19.63
C ASN A 421 -39.99 28.57 19.29
N GLU A 422 -41.05 28.19 18.58
CA GLU A 422 -42.11 29.09 18.15
C GLU A 422 -41.56 30.28 17.33
N ILE A 423 -40.56 30.05 16.49
CA ILE A 423 -40.01 31.06 15.57
C ILE A 423 -40.73 30.89 14.23
N HIS A 424 -41.57 31.87 13.88
CA HIS A 424 -42.46 31.78 12.73
C HIS A 424 -41.79 32.14 11.39
N LEU A 425 -40.70 31.44 11.07
CA LEU A 425 -40.05 31.47 9.76
C LEU A 425 -40.08 30.08 9.13
N GLU A 426 -40.03 30.03 7.81
CA GLU A 426 -40.02 28.76 7.06
C GLU A 426 -39.16 28.87 5.79
N SER A 427 -38.37 27.83 5.53
CA SER A 427 -37.60 27.70 4.30
C SER A 427 -38.45 27.14 3.17
N ARG A 428 -38.40 27.80 2.03
CA ARG A 428 -39.26 27.56 0.85
C ARG A 428 -38.47 27.66 -0.46
N GLY A 429 -37.19 27.31 -0.39
CA GLY A 429 -36.31 27.21 -1.54
C GLY A 429 -36.66 26.02 -2.46
N PRO A 430 -35.98 25.94 -3.61
CA PRO A 430 -36.31 24.97 -4.66
C PRO A 430 -35.94 23.52 -4.33
N LEU A 431 -35.08 23.28 -3.32
CA LEU A 431 -34.59 21.94 -3.01
C LEU A 431 -35.52 21.23 -2.01
N SER A 432 -36.08 20.11 -2.46
CA SER A 432 -36.91 19.20 -1.66
C SER A 432 -36.04 18.30 -0.77
N PRO A 433 -36.53 17.85 0.41
CA PRO A 433 -37.85 18.11 0.99
C PRO A 433 -37.87 19.25 2.01
N ASN A 434 -36.72 19.79 2.42
CA ASN A 434 -36.67 20.85 3.44
C ASN A 434 -36.90 22.27 2.90
N GLY A 435 -37.05 22.44 1.59
CA GLY A 435 -37.14 23.77 0.98
C GLY A 435 -35.82 24.51 1.10
N GLY A 436 -34.70 23.82 0.94
CA GLY A 436 -33.35 24.40 1.05
C GLY A 436 -32.91 25.11 -0.23
N TYR A 437 -31.77 25.78 -0.14
CA TYR A 437 -31.10 26.46 -1.25
C TYR A 437 -29.73 25.86 -1.52
N SER A 438 -29.29 25.86 -2.78
CA SER A 438 -27.90 25.46 -3.09
C SER A 438 -26.90 26.50 -2.55
N TYR A 439 -25.62 26.13 -2.42
CA TYR A 439 -24.56 27.06 -1.99
C TYR A 439 -24.57 28.37 -2.79
N GLY A 440 -24.58 28.25 -4.12
CA GLY A 440 -24.59 29.41 -5.01
C GLY A 440 -25.84 30.27 -4.83
N ASP A 441 -27.00 29.65 -4.62
CA ASP A 441 -28.25 30.41 -4.44
C ASP A 441 -28.26 31.15 -3.09
N MET A 442 -27.75 30.53 -2.01
CA MET A 442 -27.61 31.20 -0.71
C MET A 442 -26.69 32.42 -0.79
N LEU A 443 -25.55 32.29 -1.50
CA LEU A 443 -24.67 33.42 -1.78
C LEU A 443 -25.37 34.51 -2.58
N ASP A 444 -26.02 34.17 -3.70
CA ASP A 444 -26.75 35.12 -4.54
C ASP A 444 -27.80 35.90 -3.73
N ILE A 445 -28.56 35.19 -2.87
CA ILE A 445 -29.56 35.79 -1.97
C ILE A 445 -28.89 36.75 -0.98
N TRP A 446 -27.77 36.37 -0.37
CA TRP A 446 -27.08 37.23 0.60
C TRP A 446 -26.52 38.51 -0.05
N ILE A 447 -25.93 38.38 -1.24
CA ILE A 447 -25.39 39.54 -1.96
C ILE A 447 -26.54 40.46 -2.43
N ALA A 448 -27.62 39.89 -2.98
CA ALA A 448 -28.83 40.63 -3.34
C ALA A 448 -29.45 41.36 -2.14
N ALA A 449 -29.49 40.70 -0.98
CA ALA A 449 -29.98 41.30 0.27
C ALA A 449 -29.17 42.54 0.68
N ASN A 450 -27.84 42.46 0.59
CA ASN A 450 -26.97 43.59 0.93
C ASN A 450 -27.08 44.75 -0.07
N GLU A 451 -27.21 44.48 -1.38
CA GLU A 451 -27.35 45.54 -2.39
C GLU A 451 -28.72 46.21 -2.36
N THR A 452 -29.78 45.44 -2.22
CA THR A 452 -31.16 45.96 -2.18
C THR A 452 -31.58 46.45 -0.80
N ARG A 453 -30.72 46.31 0.22
CA ARG A 453 -31.04 46.59 1.63
C ARG A 453 -32.25 45.80 2.13
N SER A 454 -32.40 44.56 1.67
CA SER A 454 -33.50 43.67 2.05
C SER A 454 -33.10 42.78 3.24
N PRO A 455 -33.88 42.75 4.34
CA PRO A 455 -33.58 41.88 5.47
C PRO A 455 -33.69 40.39 5.12
N VAL A 456 -32.65 39.62 5.47
CA VAL A 456 -32.63 38.16 5.34
C VAL A 456 -32.11 37.52 6.63
N MET A 457 -32.62 36.33 6.94
CA MET A 457 -32.07 35.46 7.97
C MET A 457 -31.68 34.13 7.31
N MET A 458 -30.43 33.73 7.51
CA MET A 458 -29.83 32.63 6.76
C MET A 458 -29.02 31.70 7.67
N TRP A 459 -29.09 30.41 7.37
CA TRP A 459 -28.19 29.39 7.91
C TRP A 459 -26.79 29.53 7.29
N TRP A 460 -25.71 29.49 8.09
CA TRP A 460 -24.33 29.48 7.57
C TRP A 460 -23.38 28.77 8.55
N TRP A 461 -22.11 28.59 8.17
CA TRP A 461 -21.12 27.86 8.97
C TRP A 461 -19.76 28.56 9.04
N ARG A 462 -18.94 28.13 10.00
CA ARG A 462 -17.53 28.48 10.18
C ARG A 462 -16.70 27.21 10.36
N PRO A 463 -15.51 27.09 9.74
CA PRO A 463 -14.85 28.09 8.90
C PRO A 463 -15.41 28.11 7.47
N ASP A 464 -15.56 29.32 6.92
CA ASP A 464 -15.99 29.59 5.54
C ASP A 464 -15.44 30.97 5.13
N PRO A 465 -14.90 31.13 3.91
CA PRO A 465 -14.24 32.37 3.53
C PRO A 465 -15.22 33.55 3.36
N THR A 466 -16.49 33.29 3.06
CA THR A 466 -17.52 34.33 2.81
C THR A 466 -17.68 35.24 4.01
N LEU A 467 -17.62 34.69 5.22
CA LEU A 467 -17.74 35.45 6.45
C LEU A 467 -16.67 36.53 6.60
N GLN A 468 -15.46 36.23 6.11
CA GLN A 468 -14.33 37.15 6.18
C GLN A 468 -14.42 38.22 5.09
N VAL A 469 -14.93 37.88 3.91
CA VAL A 469 -15.13 38.84 2.80
C VAL A 469 -16.03 40.01 3.22
N TRP A 470 -17.09 39.71 3.96
CA TRP A 470 -18.05 40.72 4.40
C TRP A 470 -17.68 41.39 5.72
N GLU A 471 -16.57 41.00 6.36
CA GLU A 471 -16.14 41.58 7.63
C GLU A 471 -15.95 43.10 7.51
N GLY A 472 -16.51 43.86 8.47
CA GLY A 472 -16.44 45.33 8.47
C GLY A 472 -17.32 46.04 7.44
N THR A 473 -18.10 45.31 6.63
CA THR A 473 -19.07 45.89 5.69
C THR A 473 -20.50 45.87 6.26
N SER A 474 -21.45 46.54 5.61
CA SER A 474 -22.87 46.46 5.99
C SER A 474 -23.47 45.05 5.82
N GLY A 475 -22.90 44.24 4.93
CA GLY A 475 -23.30 42.85 4.71
C GLY A 475 -22.66 41.87 5.68
N ALA A 476 -21.89 42.34 6.67
CA ALA A 476 -21.23 41.49 7.65
C ALA A 476 -22.23 40.58 8.36
N PHE A 477 -21.89 39.30 8.46
CA PHE A 477 -22.72 38.27 9.08
C PHE A 477 -22.76 38.47 10.60
N GLN A 478 -23.90 38.94 11.10
CA GLN A 478 -24.15 39.06 12.53
C GLN A 478 -24.81 37.80 13.05
N PRO A 479 -24.20 37.07 14.01
CA PRO A 479 -24.74 35.83 14.52
C PRO A 479 -26.01 36.09 15.34
N VAL A 480 -27.02 35.26 15.11
CA VAL A 480 -28.23 35.21 15.91
C VAL A 480 -28.00 34.28 17.10
N SER A 481 -28.22 34.78 18.32
CA SER A 481 -28.12 33.97 19.54
C SER A 481 -29.33 33.07 19.66
N LEU A 482 -29.13 31.75 19.50
CA LEU A 482 -30.11 30.70 19.77
C LEU A 482 -30.01 30.20 21.23
N PRO A 483 -30.96 29.37 21.73
CA PRO A 483 -30.86 28.77 23.05
C PRO A 483 -29.56 27.98 23.21
N GLU A 484 -28.95 28.03 24.38
CA GLU A 484 -27.65 27.37 24.60
C GLU A 484 -27.74 25.85 24.35
N PRO A 485 -26.72 25.27 23.69
CA PRO A 485 -26.66 23.83 23.49
C PRO A 485 -26.48 23.10 24.82
N THR A 486 -27.19 21.99 24.99
CA THR A 486 -27.08 21.09 26.14
C THR A 486 -26.90 19.65 25.67
N GLU A 487 -26.30 18.81 26.51
CA GLU A 487 -26.11 17.38 26.18
C GLU A 487 -27.45 16.68 25.88
N VAL A 488 -28.51 17.03 26.62
CA VAL A 488 -29.86 16.52 26.37
C VAL A 488 -30.35 16.92 24.98
N CYS A 489 -30.09 18.16 24.57
CA CYS A 489 -30.51 18.62 23.26
C CYS A 489 -29.73 17.93 22.13
N GLN A 490 -28.40 17.82 22.24
CA GLN A 490 -27.60 17.19 21.18
C GLN A 490 -28.00 15.73 20.95
N LYS A 491 -28.26 14.97 22.02
CA LYS A 491 -28.73 13.57 21.91
C LYS A 491 -30.10 13.42 21.25
N ASN A 492 -30.93 14.46 21.26
CA ASN A 492 -32.28 14.47 20.67
C ASN A 492 -32.33 15.19 19.30
N ARG A 493 -31.16 15.43 18.69
CA ARG A 493 -31.09 15.92 17.31
C ARG A 493 -31.53 14.87 16.32
N ILE A 494 -32.15 15.35 15.25
CA ILE A 494 -32.49 14.54 14.08
C ILE A 494 -31.22 14.05 13.36
N SER A 495 -31.26 12.82 12.86
CA SER A 495 -30.19 12.23 12.06
C SER A 495 -30.10 12.84 10.66
N SER A 496 -29.04 12.51 9.93
CA SER A 496 -28.90 12.83 8.50
C SER A 496 -30.04 12.29 7.64
N VAL A 497 -30.52 11.08 7.93
CA VAL A 497 -31.63 10.46 7.20
C VAL A 497 -32.94 11.18 7.52
N GLU A 498 -33.20 11.44 8.81
CA GLU A 498 -34.42 12.12 9.26
C GLU A 498 -34.51 13.57 8.76
N ARG A 499 -33.37 14.26 8.56
CA ARG A 499 -33.32 15.62 7.97
C ARG A 499 -33.89 15.69 6.57
N CYS A 500 -33.73 14.63 5.78
CA CYS A 500 -34.21 14.52 4.41
C CYS A 500 -35.51 13.74 4.27
N ASP A 501 -36.27 13.53 5.36
CA ASP A 501 -37.56 12.85 5.29
C ASP A 501 -38.65 13.77 4.69
N ASP A 502 -39.52 13.19 3.85
CA ASP A 502 -40.65 13.89 3.26
C ASP A 502 -41.66 14.34 4.33
N ASP A 503 -41.81 13.59 5.42
CA ASP A 503 -42.67 13.95 6.55
C ASP A 503 -42.03 15.05 7.40
N VAL A 504 -42.60 16.25 7.33
CA VAL A 504 -42.23 17.40 8.16
C VAL A 504 -42.19 17.07 9.65
N ARG A 505 -43.02 16.12 10.14
CA ARG A 505 -43.03 15.73 11.56
C ARG A 505 -41.77 14.99 11.97
N VAL A 506 -41.20 14.19 11.06
CA VAL A 506 -39.90 13.52 11.28
C VAL A 506 -38.79 14.57 11.33
N ARG A 507 -38.80 15.51 10.37
CA ARG A 507 -37.83 16.63 10.34
C ARG A 507 -37.92 17.58 11.54
N ARG A 508 -39.09 17.70 12.16
CA ARG A 508 -39.25 18.49 13.40
C ARG A 508 -38.69 17.77 14.63
N GLY A 509 -38.56 16.45 14.60
CA GLY A 509 -38.03 15.67 15.72
C GLY A 509 -38.73 15.95 17.05
N LEU A 510 -37.99 15.77 18.14
CA LEU A 510 -38.46 15.98 19.52
C LEU A 510 -38.18 17.41 20.00
N GLU A 511 -38.96 17.88 20.99
CA GLU A 511 -38.83 19.22 21.57
C GLU A 511 -37.46 19.44 22.23
N GLU A 512 -36.92 18.41 22.84
CA GLU A 512 -35.66 18.43 23.56
C GLU A 512 -34.49 18.87 22.66
N GLY A 513 -34.58 18.62 21.34
CA GLY A 513 -33.57 18.98 20.35
C GLY A 513 -33.64 20.42 19.81
N LYS A 514 -34.36 21.34 20.46
CA LYS A 514 -34.61 22.71 19.96
C LYS A 514 -33.48 23.74 20.14
N CYS A 515 -32.36 23.38 20.78
CA CYS A 515 -31.29 24.33 21.08
C CYS A 515 -30.54 24.82 19.82
N GLY A 516 -29.66 25.81 19.99
CA GLY A 516 -28.68 26.21 18.99
C GLY A 516 -27.59 25.15 18.77
N ASP A 517 -26.82 25.30 17.70
CA ASP A 517 -25.72 24.39 17.39
C ASP A 517 -24.48 24.72 18.24
N GLU A 518 -23.79 23.68 18.70
CA GLU A 518 -22.56 23.85 19.48
C GLU A 518 -21.34 23.96 18.58
N ALA A 519 -20.35 24.73 19.05
CA ALA A 519 -19.03 24.67 18.48
C ALA A 519 -18.41 23.32 18.83
N HIS A 520 -17.91 22.61 17.84
CA HIS A 520 -17.36 21.27 18.00
C HIS A 520 -16.04 21.13 17.27
N ALA A 521 -15.17 20.25 17.75
CA ALA A 521 -13.98 19.87 17.01
C ALA A 521 -14.41 19.14 15.73
N LEU A 522 -13.93 19.60 14.57
CA LEU A 522 -14.14 18.87 13.32
C LEU A 522 -13.32 17.57 13.38
N GLN A 523 -13.93 16.49 12.92
CA GLN A 523 -13.37 15.15 13.04
C GLN A 523 -12.71 14.73 11.74
N LYS A 524 -11.72 13.85 11.82
CA LYS A 524 -11.23 13.03 10.71
C LYS A 524 -11.52 11.57 11.02
N ILE A 525 -11.86 10.79 10.00
CA ILE A 525 -12.22 9.37 10.14
C ILE A 525 -11.33 8.55 9.23
N VAL A 526 -10.71 7.52 9.80
CA VAL A 526 -9.77 6.62 9.12
C VAL A 526 -10.39 5.24 9.00
N ALA A 527 -10.15 4.55 7.88
CA ALA A 527 -10.56 3.17 7.70
C ALA A 527 -9.84 2.27 8.73
N ALA A 528 -10.58 1.40 9.42
CA ALA A 528 -10.04 0.57 10.50
C ALA A 528 -8.94 -0.40 10.04
N SER A 529 -8.94 -0.78 8.76
CA SER A 529 -7.92 -1.69 8.19
C SER A 529 -6.56 -1.01 8.05
N LEU A 530 -6.50 0.31 7.88
CA LEU A 530 -5.28 1.01 7.49
C LEU A 530 -4.16 0.87 8.53
N GLY A 531 -4.51 0.97 9.81
CA GLY A 531 -3.57 0.75 10.90
C GLY A 531 -3.07 -0.69 10.95
N GLU A 532 -3.97 -1.67 10.86
CA GLU A 532 -3.62 -3.09 10.87
C GLU A 532 -2.67 -3.45 9.72
N VAL A 533 -3.01 -3.02 8.50
CA VAL A 533 -2.19 -3.22 7.30
C VAL A 533 -0.81 -2.61 7.48
N THR A 534 -0.74 -1.37 7.98
CA THR A 534 0.53 -0.65 8.17
C THR A 534 1.44 -1.37 9.17
N TYR A 535 0.89 -1.80 10.32
CA TYR A 535 1.68 -2.42 11.39
C TYR A 535 1.95 -3.91 11.20
N ARG A 536 1.23 -4.58 10.28
CA ARG A 536 1.52 -5.95 9.85
C ARG A 536 2.79 -6.02 8.99
N SER A 537 3.11 -4.95 8.26
CA SER A 537 4.33 -4.88 7.45
C SER A 537 5.60 -4.78 8.31
N PRO A 538 6.72 -5.39 7.87
CA PRO A 538 8.02 -5.25 8.52
C PRO A 538 8.41 -3.78 8.68
N ALA A 539 9.19 -3.45 9.72
CA ALA A 539 9.58 -2.06 10.01
C ALA A 539 10.40 -1.38 8.89
N SER A 540 11.05 -2.17 8.02
CA SER A 540 11.79 -1.70 6.84
C SER A 540 10.88 -1.29 5.68
N GLU A 541 9.69 -1.87 5.57
CA GLU A 541 8.72 -1.65 4.48
C GLU A 541 7.48 -0.87 4.94
N ARG A 542 7.39 -0.58 6.24
CA ARG A 542 6.24 0.12 6.83
C ARG A 542 6.05 1.48 6.15
N SER A 543 4.81 1.75 5.74
CA SER A 543 4.41 3.08 5.25
C SER A 543 4.29 4.06 6.42
N PRO A 544 4.80 5.31 6.29
CA PRO A 544 4.61 6.34 7.31
C PRO A 544 3.21 6.96 7.27
N ALA A 545 2.39 6.64 6.26
CA ALA A 545 1.17 7.38 5.98
C ALA A 545 0.16 7.36 7.11
N TYR A 546 -0.05 6.21 7.74
CA TYR A 546 -0.97 6.10 8.87
C TYR A 546 -0.54 7.05 10.01
N ASP A 547 0.74 7.04 10.39
CA ASP A 547 1.25 7.89 11.47
C ASP A 547 1.18 9.39 11.12
N VAL A 548 1.43 9.74 9.85
CA VAL A 548 1.24 11.11 9.33
C VAL A 548 -0.23 11.51 9.44
N ILE A 549 -1.16 10.67 8.98
CA ILE A 549 -2.61 10.95 9.02
C ILE A 549 -3.08 11.12 10.47
N LYS A 550 -2.63 10.28 11.40
CA LYS A 550 -3.01 10.38 12.82
C LYS A 550 -2.45 11.65 13.47
N SER A 551 -1.21 12.03 13.17
CA SER A 551 -0.58 13.24 13.72
C SER A 551 -1.05 14.54 13.06
N PHE A 552 -1.52 14.48 11.81
CA PHE A 552 -1.93 15.64 11.00
C PHE A 552 -3.06 16.43 11.68
N ARG A 553 -2.76 17.67 12.07
CA ARG A 553 -3.71 18.60 12.67
C ARG A 553 -3.42 20.05 12.26
N VAL A 554 -4.39 20.69 11.63
CA VAL A 554 -4.31 22.09 11.20
C VAL A 554 -5.33 22.89 11.98
N GLY A 555 -4.91 24.01 12.56
CA GLY A 555 -5.81 24.86 13.36
C GLY A 555 -6.74 25.69 12.48
N ASP A 556 -7.86 26.12 13.06
CA ASP A 556 -8.82 27.05 12.44
C ASP A 556 -8.15 28.31 11.89
N LEU A 557 -7.27 28.97 12.66
CA LEU A 557 -6.56 30.19 12.22
C LEU A 557 -5.71 29.98 10.96
N ALA A 558 -5.13 28.79 10.80
CA ALA A 558 -4.30 28.48 9.63
C ALA A 558 -5.18 28.28 8.39
N VAL A 559 -6.29 27.55 8.53
CA VAL A 559 -7.26 27.35 7.44
C VAL A 559 -7.93 28.66 7.06
N ASP A 560 -8.37 29.45 8.05
CA ASP A 560 -8.94 30.78 7.85
C ASP A 560 -7.98 31.71 7.11
N ALA A 561 -6.68 31.69 7.43
CA ALA A 561 -5.68 32.48 6.72
C ALA A 561 -5.50 32.04 5.26
N MET A 562 -5.46 30.73 4.98
CA MET A 562 -5.39 30.22 3.60
C MET A 562 -6.62 30.61 2.80
N LEU A 563 -7.81 30.41 3.38
CA LEU A 563 -9.10 30.78 2.80
C LEU A 563 -9.18 32.29 2.51
N LYS A 564 -8.73 33.14 3.45
CA LYS A 564 -8.64 34.58 3.27
C LYS A 564 -7.72 34.97 2.12
N ASN A 565 -6.52 34.41 2.13
CA ASN A 565 -5.50 34.71 1.12
C ASN A 565 -6.04 34.34 -0.26
N TRP A 566 -6.70 33.19 -0.38
CA TRP A 566 -7.26 32.71 -1.63
C TRP A 566 -8.26 33.71 -2.21
N ILE A 567 -9.25 34.15 -1.42
CA ILE A 567 -10.20 35.15 -1.90
C ILE A 567 -9.54 36.50 -2.15
N SER A 568 -8.64 36.95 -1.27
CA SER A 568 -8.02 38.27 -1.37
C SER A 568 -7.14 38.46 -2.59
N ARG A 569 -6.62 37.36 -3.18
CA ARG A 569 -5.81 37.41 -4.41
C ARG A 569 -6.61 38.02 -5.57
N GLY A 570 -7.95 37.89 -5.57
CA GLY A 570 -8.83 38.45 -6.61
C GLY A 570 -8.50 37.96 -8.03
N LYS A 571 -7.67 36.91 -8.12
CA LYS A 571 -7.31 36.20 -9.33
C LYS A 571 -8.16 34.95 -9.35
N ASP A 572 -8.91 34.79 -10.44
CA ASP A 572 -9.87 33.73 -10.64
C ASP A 572 -11.09 33.79 -9.67
N THR A 573 -12.16 34.40 -10.18
CA THR A 573 -13.42 34.67 -9.47
C THR A 573 -14.39 33.49 -9.40
N TYR A 574 -13.99 32.32 -9.93
CA TYR A 574 -14.86 31.15 -10.10
C TYR A 574 -14.36 29.90 -9.36
N GLY A 575 -13.32 30.03 -8.54
CA GLY A 575 -12.91 29.02 -7.57
C GLY A 575 -11.81 28.05 -8.02
N PHE A 576 -10.97 28.42 -8.99
CA PHE A 576 -9.96 27.56 -9.62
C PHE A 576 -8.52 27.59 -9.04
N ASP A 577 -8.11 28.55 -8.19
CA ASP A 577 -6.73 28.58 -7.64
C ASP A 577 -6.57 28.61 -6.11
N PRO A 578 -7.11 27.61 -5.38
CA PRO A 578 -6.74 27.39 -3.99
C PRO A 578 -5.31 26.84 -3.83
N ARG A 579 -4.74 26.25 -4.90
CA ARG A 579 -3.47 25.52 -4.86
C ARG A 579 -2.29 26.38 -4.44
N GLU A 580 -2.20 27.61 -4.95
CA GLU A 580 -1.11 28.51 -4.53
C GLU A 580 -1.16 28.75 -3.02
N THR A 581 -2.33 29.08 -2.47
CA THR A 581 -2.41 29.43 -1.04
C THR A 581 -2.12 28.26 -0.12
N VAL A 582 -2.54 27.05 -0.52
CA VAL A 582 -2.17 25.81 0.17
C VAL A 582 -0.66 25.60 0.09
N CYS A 583 -0.07 25.78 -1.10
CA CYS A 583 1.35 25.57 -1.32
C CYS A 583 2.25 26.58 -0.59
N GLU A 584 1.89 27.86 -0.64
CA GLU A 584 2.51 28.94 0.14
C GLU A 584 2.50 28.60 1.63
N TRP A 585 1.35 28.14 2.15
CA TRP A 585 1.27 27.77 3.56
C TRP A 585 2.22 26.62 3.93
N VAL A 586 2.32 25.57 3.12
CA VAL A 586 3.25 24.45 3.39
C VAL A 586 4.70 24.93 3.31
N ALA A 587 5.05 25.73 2.30
CA ALA A 587 6.40 26.26 2.11
C ALA A 587 6.83 27.15 3.29
N ASP A 588 5.94 28.01 3.77
CA ASP A 588 6.18 28.90 4.91
C ASP A 588 6.19 28.17 6.25
N ASN A 589 5.49 27.04 6.34
CA ASN A 589 5.35 26.25 7.58
C ASN A 589 6.00 24.86 7.46
N LEU A 590 7.10 24.75 6.71
CA LEU A 590 7.75 23.46 6.42
C LEU A 590 8.13 22.70 7.70
N ASP A 591 8.61 23.38 8.74
CA ASP A 591 8.95 22.76 10.03
C ASP A 591 7.72 22.14 10.71
N ARG A 592 6.55 22.78 10.59
CA ARG A 592 5.29 22.25 11.10
C ARG A 592 4.82 21.06 10.27
N ALA A 593 4.92 21.14 8.94
CA ALA A 593 4.60 20.02 8.06
C ALA A 593 5.50 18.80 8.35
N ALA A 594 6.80 19.01 8.55
CA ALA A 594 7.76 17.99 8.93
C ALA A 594 7.51 17.42 10.34
N SER A 595 6.89 18.18 11.25
CA SER A 595 6.56 17.69 12.59
C SER A 595 5.49 16.57 12.60
N PHE A 596 4.70 16.44 11.53
CA PHE A 596 3.76 15.33 11.34
C PHE A 596 4.46 14.05 10.86
N VAL A 597 5.68 14.16 10.35
CA VAL A 597 6.43 13.03 9.82
C VAL A 597 7.08 12.25 10.98
N PRO A 598 6.85 10.93 11.09
CA PRO A 598 7.52 10.11 12.10
C PRO A 598 9.03 10.05 11.85
N ARG A 599 9.81 9.85 12.92
CA ARG A 599 11.27 9.68 12.83
C ARG A 599 11.64 8.48 11.97
N GLY A 600 12.73 8.59 11.21
CA GLY A 600 13.17 7.53 10.30
C GLY A 600 12.60 7.64 8.88
N TYR A 601 11.92 8.74 8.54
CA TYR A 601 11.40 9.01 7.20
C TYR A 601 11.89 10.37 6.67
N PRO A 602 11.99 10.54 5.34
CA PRO A 602 11.76 9.55 4.28
C PRO A 602 12.79 8.40 4.30
N ARG A 603 12.41 7.22 3.82
CA ARG A 603 13.32 6.08 3.72
C ARG A 603 14.25 6.24 2.52
N VAL A 604 15.50 5.84 2.71
CA VAL A 604 16.50 5.79 1.64
C VAL A 604 16.96 4.35 1.45
N LEU A 605 16.78 3.83 0.24
CA LEU A 605 17.32 2.52 -0.14
C LEU A 605 18.80 2.64 -0.47
N VAL A 606 19.59 1.78 0.16
CA VAL A 606 21.01 1.60 -0.16
C VAL A 606 21.20 0.16 -0.65
N ASP A 607 21.52 0.03 -1.93
CA ASP A 607 21.95 -1.23 -2.55
C ASP A 607 23.46 -1.15 -2.79
N GLU A 608 24.25 -1.79 -1.92
CA GLU A 608 25.70 -1.88 -2.11
C GLU A 608 26.09 -2.92 -3.18
N GLY A 609 25.13 -3.72 -3.66
CA GLY A 609 25.36 -4.83 -4.57
C GLY A 609 26.04 -6.04 -3.92
N TRP A 610 26.04 -7.19 -4.59
CA TRP A 610 26.58 -8.44 -4.04
C TRP A 610 28.08 -8.36 -3.66
N PHE A 611 28.86 -7.61 -4.45
CA PHE A 611 30.30 -7.38 -4.22
C PHE A 611 30.59 -6.08 -3.47
N GLY A 612 29.58 -5.42 -2.89
CA GLY A 612 29.71 -4.21 -2.12
C GLY A 612 30.23 -4.41 -0.69
N GLY A 613 30.54 -3.28 -0.05
CA GLY A 613 30.84 -3.20 1.37
C GLY A 613 32.03 -4.04 1.83
N GLY A 614 31.96 -4.50 3.09
CA GLY A 614 33.01 -5.31 3.73
C GLY A 614 33.13 -6.75 3.24
N ALA A 615 32.19 -7.23 2.39
CA ALA A 615 32.14 -8.63 1.95
C ALA A 615 33.05 -8.94 0.74
N ALA A 616 33.38 -7.94 -0.06
CA ALA A 616 34.13 -8.11 -1.32
C ALA A 616 35.43 -8.92 -1.17
N PRO A 617 36.32 -8.63 -0.19
CA PRO A 617 37.59 -9.37 -0.05
C PRO A 617 37.37 -10.86 0.24
N LEU A 618 36.33 -11.20 1.03
CA LEU A 618 35.98 -12.58 1.35
C LEU A 618 35.44 -13.32 0.13
N LEU A 619 34.59 -12.68 -0.67
CA LEU A 619 34.03 -13.25 -1.89
C LEU A 619 35.12 -13.52 -2.93
N TYR A 620 36.03 -12.56 -3.17
CA TYR A 620 37.16 -12.75 -4.09
C TYR A 620 38.13 -13.83 -3.60
N ALA A 621 38.45 -13.86 -2.30
CA ALA A 621 39.29 -14.89 -1.72
C ALA A 621 38.65 -16.29 -1.83
N GLY A 622 37.35 -16.40 -1.57
CA GLY A 622 36.58 -17.63 -1.73
C GLY A 622 36.57 -18.11 -3.18
N PHE A 623 36.29 -17.22 -4.13
CA PHE A 623 36.30 -17.52 -5.56
C PHE A 623 37.67 -17.99 -6.05
N GLY A 624 38.73 -17.27 -5.70
CA GLY A 624 40.11 -17.62 -6.07
C GLY A 624 40.54 -18.97 -5.51
N LEU A 625 40.23 -19.24 -4.24
CA LEU A 625 40.53 -20.53 -3.60
C LEU A 625 39.68 -21.66 -4.16
N GLY A 626 38.42 -21.39 -4.52
CA GLY A 626 37.54 -22.32 -5.21
C GLY A 626 38.16 -22.80 -6.52
N ILE A 627 38.58 -21.88 -7.40
CA ILE A 627 39.27 -22.19 -8.66
C ILE A 627 40.54 -23.02 -8.40
N ALA A 628 41.38 -22.57 -7.46
CA ALA A 628 42.62 -23.27 -7.12
C ALA A 628 42.34 -24.71 -6.64
N SER A 629 41.31 -24.90 -5.81
CA SER A 629 40.90 -26.22 -5.31
C SER A 629 40.36 -27.11 -6.43
N THR A 630 39.53 -26.59 -7.35
CA THR A 630 39.02 -27.35 -8.50
C THR A 630 40.16 -27.78 -9.43
N VAL A 631 41.11 -26.89 -9.72
CA VAL A 631 42.30 -27.21 -10.52
C VAL A 631 43.14 -28.29 -9.81
N ALA A 632 43.33 -28.19 -8.50
CA ALA A 632 44.06 -29.18 -7.72
C ALA A 632 43.37 -30.56 -7.75
N VAL A 633 42.05 -30.63 -7.56
CA VAL A 633 41.30 -31.90 -7.65
C VAL A 633 41.37 -32.47 -9.07
N ALA A 634 41.23 -31.64 -10.11
CA ALA A 634 41.32 -32.09 -11.50
C ALA A 634 42.70 -32.64 -11.82
N PHE A 635 43.77 -31.95 -11.39
CA PHE A 635 45.15 -32.40 -11.53
C PHE A 635 45.38 -33.74 -10.82
N VAL A 636 44.96 -33.85 -9.56
CA VAL A 636 45.07 -35.09 -8.79
C VAL A 636 44.24 -36.21 -9.39
N SER A 637 43.09 -35.92 -9.99
CA SER A 637 42.26 -36.89 -10.72
C SER A 637 42.96 -37.41 -11.96
N ALA A 638 43.58 -36.52 -12.75
CA ALA A 638 44.37 -36.88 -13.93
C ALA A 638 45.60 -37.72 -13.55
N LEU A 639 46.32 -37.34 -12.49
CA LEU A 639 47.43 -38.12 -11.95
C LEU A 639 46.99 -39.49 -11.47
N THR A 640 45.84 -39.59 -10.81
CA THR A 640 45.27 -40.85 -10.31
C THR A 640 44.94 -41.76 -11.48
N HIS A 641 44.37 -41.21 -12.56
CA HIS A 641 44.09 -41.94 -13.78
C HIS A 641 45.37 -42.45 -14.45
N ARG A 642 46.40 -41.60 -14.58
CA ARG A 642 47.69 -41.96 -15.18
C ARG A 642 48.40 -43.07 -14.40
N HIS A 643 48.33 -43.04 -13.06
CA HIS A 643 48.98 -44.00 -12.18
C HIS A 643 48.09 -45.18 -11.74
N ARG A 644 46.90 -45.37 -12.35
CA ARG A 644 45.93 -46.41 -11.94
C ARG A 644 46.47 -47.84 -11.95
N LYS A 645 47.50 -48.13 -12.75
CA LYS A 645 48.14 -49.46 -12.84
C LYS A 645 49.14 -49.74 -11.70
N LYS A 646 49.56 -48.73 -10.92
CA LYS A 646 50.46 -48.93 -9.78
C LYS A 646 49.75 -49.71 -8.67
N ARG A 647 50.47 -50.61 -7.99
CA ARG A 647 49.93 -51.51 -6.95
C ARG A 647 49.12 -50.78 -5.88
N VAL A 648 49.60 -49.62 -5.41
CA VAL A 648 48.93 -48.79 -4.39
C VAL A 648 47.49 -48.42 -4.80
N PHE A 649 47.26 -48.04 -6.07
CA PHE A 649 45.93 -47.63 -6.55
C PHE A 649 45.03 -48.80 -6.91
N VAL A 650 45.61 -49.95 -7.29
CA VAL A 650 44.87 -51.20 -7.49
C VAL A 650 44.28 -51.69 -6.16
N TYR A 651 45.07 -51.69 -5.08
CA TYR A 651 44.59 -52.04 -3.73
C TYR A 651 43.56 -51.05 -3.19
N ALA A 652 43.72 -49.75 -3.51
CA ALA A 652 42.76 -48.73 -3.11
C ALA A 652 41.41 -48.81 -3.85
N GLN A 653 41.26 -49.72 -4.82
CA GLN A 653 40.08 -49.90 -5.67
C GLN A 653 39.73 -48.63 -6.47
N TYR A 654 40.39 -48.47 -7.62
CA TYR A 654 40.28 -47.31 -8.51
C TYR A 654 38.85 -46.80 -8.74
N ASN A 655 37.85 -47.67 -8.95
CA ASN A 655 36.47 -47.26 -9.19
C ASN A 655 35.85 -46.47 -8.03
N PHE A 656 36.13 -46.87 -6.78
CA PHE A 656 35.67 -46.10 -5.60
C PHE A 656 36.40 -44.76 -5.49
N LEU A 657 37.69 -44.74 -5.85
CA LEU A 657 38.51 -43.54 -5.79
C LEU A 657 38.03 -42.48 -6.80
N VAL A 658 37.60 -42.89 -8.00
CA VAL A 658 37.02 -41.99 -9.01
C VAL A 658 35.72 -41.37 -8.51
N MET A 659 34.84 -42.14 -7.87
CA MET A 659 33.60 -41.59 -7.29
C MET A 659 33.89 -40.55 -6.20
N ILE A 660 34.84 -40.83 -5.29
CA ILE A 660 35.26 -39.88 -4.25
C ILE A 660 35.81 -38.60 -4.89
N LEU A 661 36.69 -38.72 -5.89
CA LEU A 661 37.25 -37.58 -6.61
C LEU A 661 36.17 -36.77 -7.35
N SER A 662 35.16 -37.43 -7.93
CA SER A 662 34.02 -36.73 -8.54
C SER A 662 33.23 -35.92 -7.52
N GLY A 663 33.06 -36.45 -6.29
CA GLY A 663 32.46 -35.70 -5.18
C GLY A 663 33.27 -34.45 -4.81
N PHE A 664 34.60 -34.57 -4.73
CA PHE A 664 35.49 -33.43 -4.46
C PHE A 664 35.50 -32.39 -5.59
N VAL A 665 35.32 -32.80 -6.85
CA VAL A 665 35.12 -31.86 -7.96
C VAL A 665 33.83 -31.07 -7.72
N LEU A 666 32.71 -31.73 -7.43
CA LEU A 666 31.43 -31.06 -7.20
C LEU A 666 31.48 -30.09 -6.01
N THR A 667 32.06 -30.48 -4.87
CA THR A 667 32.19 -29.58 -3.71
C THR A 667 33.13 -28.40 -3.97
N SER A 668 34.19 -28.58 -4.77
CA SER A 668 35.07 -27.47 -5.16
C SER A 668 34.36 -26.48 -6.09
N ILE A 669 33.55 -26.97 -7.05
CA ILE A 669 32.70 -26.13 -7.91
C ILE A 669 31.64 -25.42 -7.05
N ALA A 670 31.07 -26.09 -6.04
CA ALA A 670 30.16 -25.43 -5.11
C ALA A 670 30.81 -24.22 -4.44
N GLY A 671 32.07 -24.34 -4.00
CA GLY A 671 32.84 -23.23 -3.46
C GLY A 671 32.88 -22.02 -4.40
N ILE A 672 33.10 -22.26 -5.70
CA ILE A 672 33.08 -21.20 -6.73
C ILE A 672 31.68 -20.57 -6.83
N VAL A 673 30.62 -21.38 -6.94
CA VAL A 673 29.23 -20.90 -7.12
C VAL A 673 28.72 -20.13 -5.90
N TYR A 674 29.19 -20.43 -4.69
CA TYR A 674 28.88 -19.63 -3.50
C TYR A 674 29.50 -18.22 -3.52
N GLY A 675 30.63 -18.04 -4.21
CA GLY A 675 31.26 -16.72 -4.38
C GLY A 675 30.64 -15.87 -5.49
N LEU A 676 29.89 -16.49 -6.42
CA LEU A 676 29.19 -15.79 -7.49
C LEU A 676 27.93 -15.08 -6.99
N GLU A 677 27.46 -14.12 -7.77
CA GLU A 677 26.19 -13.43 -7.50
C GLU A 677 24.99 -14.40 -7.56
N PRO A 678 24.03 -14.32 -6.61
CA PRO A 678 22.83 -15.13 -6.59
C PRO A 678 21.93 -14.90 -7.80
N THR A 679 21.95 -15.85 -8.73
CA THR A 679 20.92 -16.06 -9.76
C THR A 679 20.09 -17.31 -9.46
N ARG A 680 18.91 -17.45 -10.07
CA ARG A 680 18.07 -18.67 -9.97
C ARG A 680 18.87 -19.96 -10.24
N ALA A 681 19.72 -19.93 -11.27
CA ALA A 681 20.60 -21.04 -11.62
C ALA A 681 21.67 -21.29 -10.55
N SER A 682 22.34 -20.23 -10.07
CA SER A 682 23.39 -20.37 -9.05
C SER A 682 22.82 -20.86 -7.71
N CYS A 683 21.65 -20.38 -7.28
CA CYS A 683 21.00 -20.79 -6.03
C CYS A 683 20.66 -22.28 -6.03
N THR A 684 20.11 -22.77 -7.15
CA THR A 684 19.85 -24.20 -7.34
C THR A 684 21.15 -25.00 -7.37
N ALA A 685 22.15 -24.54 -8.12
CA ALA A 685 23.44 -25.22 -8.25
C ALA A 685 24.18 -25.32 -6.90
N ARG A 686 24.11 -24.30 -6.04
CA ARG A 686 24.71 -24.31 -4.69
C ARG A 686 24.25 -25.53 -3.89
N GLN A 687 22.95 -25.80 -3.85
CA GLN A 687 22.42 -26.94 -3.08
C GLN A 687 22.78 -28.28 -3.74
N TRP A 688 22.59 -28.38 -5.05
CA TRP A 688 22.89 -29.62 -5.79
C TRP A 688 24.36 -30.04 -5.67
N LEU A 689 25.28 -29.11 -5.89
CA LEU A 689 26.71 -29.38 -5.90
C LEU A 689 27.23 -29.80 -4.51
N VAL A 690 26.73 -29.17 -3.44
CA VAL A 690 27.11 -29.52 -2.06
C VAL A 690 26.56 -30.90 -1.69
N VAL A 691 25.25 -31.12 -1.81
CA VAL A 691 24.60 -32.36 -1.37
C VAL A 691 25.10 -33.56 -2.18
N MET A 692 25.21 -33.43 -3.50
CA MET A 692 25.77 -34.49 -4.35
C MET A 692 27.27 -34.67 -4.12
N GLY A 693 28.01 -33.58 -3.90
CA GLY A 693 29.44 -33.62 -3.65
C GLY A 693 29.79 -34.39 -2.39
N TYR A 694 29.12 -34.11 -1.26
CA TYR A 694 29.31 -34.87 -0.01
C TYR A 694 28.81 -36.32 -0.14
N THR A 695 27.71 -36.55 -0.87
CA THR A 695 27.20 -37.91 -1.12
C THR A 695 28.22 -38.75 -1.89
N LEU A 696 28.77 -38.24 -3.00
CA LEU A 696 29.79 -38.94 -3.79
C LEU A 696 31.17 -38.95 -3.12
N GLY A 697 31.47 -38.01 -2.23
CA GLY A 697 32.70 -38.00 -1.44
C GLY A 697 32.71 -39.02 -0.30
N LEU A 698 31.60 -39.15 0.43
CA LEU A 698 31.52 -39.96 1.66
C LEU A 698 30.85 -41.32 1.46
N VAL A 699 29.77 -41.46 0.69
CA VAL A 699 29.07 -42.75 0.54
C VAL A 699 29.95 -43.86 -0.03
N PRO A 700 30.75 -43.64 -1.10
CA PRO A 700 31.67 -44.67 -1.59
C PRO A 700 32.69 -45.09 -0.53
N LEU A 701 33.13 -44.15 0.30
CA LEU A 701 34.05 -44.38 1.40
C LEU A 701 33.39 -45.22 2.50
N LEU A 702 32.17 -44.88 2.90
CA LEU A 702 31.37 -45.63 3.88
C LEU A 702 31.15 -47.08 3.42
N VAL A 703 30.69 -47.27 2.19
CA VAL A 703 30.42 -48.60 1.61
C VAL A 703 31.70 -49.44 1.56
N LYS A 704 32.83 -48.83 1.15
CA LYS A 704 34.14 -49.50 1.13
C LYS A 704 34.58 -49.93 2.53
N VAL A 705 34.47 -49.05 3.52
CA VAL A 705 34.88 -49.35 4.90
C VAL A 705 33.96 -50.40 5.54
N ALA A 706 32.65 -50.31 5.31
CA ALA A 706 31.69 -51.31 5.75
C ALA A 706 31.97 -52.69 5.15
N ALA A 707 32.33 -52.76 3.86
CA ALA A 707 32.73 -54.01 3.20
C ALA A 707 33.97 -54.62 3.85
N ILE A 708 35.00 -53.80 4.14
CA ILE A 708 36.23 -54.25 4.83
C ILE A 708 35.90 -54.77 6.24
N ASN A 709 35.09 -54.04 7.01
CA ASN A 709 34.66 -54.46 8.35
C ASN A 709 33.90 -55.79 8.30
N LYS A 710 33.00 -55.97 7.33
CA LYS A 710 32.24 -57.22 7.13
C LYS A 710 33.14 -58.41 6.79
N ILE A 711 34.14 -58.21 5.92
CA ILE A 711 35.13 -59.25 5.58
C ILE A 711 35.99 -59.58 6.81
N SER A 712 36.48 -58.58 7.53
CA SER A 712 37.31 -58.78 8.72
C SER A 712 36.57 -59.52 9.84
N GLN A 713 35.30 -59.18 10.09
CA GLN A 713 34.47 -59.88 11.05
C GLN A 713 34.13 -61.31 10.61
N GLY A 714 33.88 -61.52 9.31
CA GLY A 714 33.71 -62.86 8.73
C GLY A 714 34.94 -63.74 8.94
N ALA A 715 36.14 -63.18 8.72
CA ALA A 715 37.40 -63.87 8.97
C ALA A 715 37.60 -64.24 10.45
N LYS A 716 37.28 -63.34 11.39
CA LYS A 716 37.33 -63.64 12.84
C LYS A 716 36.36 -64.77 13.24
N ARG A 717 35.24 -64.91 12.53
CA ARG A 717 34.22 -65.94 12.76
C ARG A 717 34.40 -67.18 11.87
N MET A 718 35.52 -67.29 11.14
CA MET A 718 35.81 -68.37 10.18
C MET A 718 34.67 -68.61 9.16
N LYS A 719 33.89 -67.57 8.84
CA LYS A 719 32.77 -67.62 7.89
C LYS A 719 33.21 -66.98 6.58
N ARG A 720 33.13 -67.75 5.48
CA ARG A 720 33.42 -67.22 4.14
C ARG A 720 32.33 -66.23 3.72
N VAL A 721 32.72 -64.97 3.52
CA VAL A 721 31.83 -63.90 3.04
C VAL A 721 32.25 -63.53 1.61
N HIS A 722 31.35 -63.64 0.65
CA HIS A 722 31.57 -63.24 -0.74
C HIS A 722 30.87 -61.89 -0.98
N LEU A 723 31.65 -60.85 -1.32
CA LEU A 723 31.14 -59.53 -1.70
C LEU A 723 31.61 -59.24 -3.12
N THR A 724 30.66 -59.01 -4.03
CA THR A 724 30.99 -58.67 -5.41
C THR A 724 31.15 -57.14 -5.54
N PRO A 725 32.11 -56.63 -6.33
CA PRO A 725 32.27 -55.19 -6.57
C PRO A 725 31.01 -54.52 -7.14
N VAL A 726 30.25 -55.25 -7.96
CA VAL A 726 29.00 -54.78 -8.57
C VAL A 726 27.93 -54.48 -7.51
N GLN A 727 27.78 -55.33 -6.49
CA GLN A 727 26.83 -55.10 -5.40
C GLN A 727 27.16 -53.85 -4.58
N LEU A 728 28.45 -53.59 -4.34
CA LEU A 728 28.89 -52.41 -3.59
C LEU A 728 28.68 -51.12 -4.39
N MET A 729 29.04 -51.12 -5.68
CA MET A 729 28.80 -49.98 -6.57
C MET A 729 27.30 -49.72 -6.79
N GLY A 730 26.49 -50.78 -6.90
CA GLY A 730 25.03 -50.67 -6.98
C GLY A 730 24.42 -50.03 -5.74
N THR A 731 24.98 -50.28 -4.55
CA THR A 731 24.53 -49.63 -3.30
C THR A 731 24.82 -48.13 -3.31
N VAL A 732 26.03 -47.73 -3.74
CA VAL A 732 26.40 -46.31 -3.87
C VAL A 732 25.48 -45.61 -4.88
N ALA A 733 25.25 -46.23 -6.03
CA ALA A 733 24.40 -45.69 -7.08
C ALA A 733 22.94 -45.54 -6.62
N ALA A 734 22.41 -46.51 -5.86
CA ALA A 734 21.05 -46.44 -5.31
C ALA A 734 20.89 -45.27 -4.33
N ILE A 735 21.86 -45.05 -3.43
CA ILE A 735 21.84 -43.92 -2.50
C ILE A 735 21.95 -42.59 -3.26
N ALA A 736 22.88 -42.50 -4.22
CA ALA A 736 23.02 -41.30 -5.04
C ALA A 736 21.73 -40.98 -5.83
N LEU A 737 21.06 -41.99 -6.38
CA LEU A 737 19.80 -41.81 -7.12
C LEU A 737 18.66 -41.37 -6.19
N ALA A 738 18.61 -41.86 -4.95
CA ALA A 738 17.65 -41.39 -3.96
C ALA A 738 17.88 -39.91 -3.59
N VAL A 739 19.14 -39.49 -3.45
CA VAL A 739 19.50 -38.09 -3.20
C VAL A 739 19.17 -37.20 -4.40
N ILE A 740 19.42 -37.67 -5.63
CA ILE A 740 18.99 -36.95 -6.84
C ILE A 740 17.47 -36.79 -6.86
N ALA A 741 16.71 -37.84 -6.55
CA ALA A 741 15.25 -37.76 -6.48
C ALA A 741 14.77 -36.73 -5.43
N PHE A 742 15.42 -36.67 -4.27
CA PHE A 742 15.18 -35.64 -3.26
C PHE A 742 15.47 -34.23 -3.79
N LEU A 743 16.63 -34.01 -4.43
CA LEU A 743 17.00 -32.71 -4.98
C LEU A 743 16.08 -32.26 -6.12
N VAL A 744 15.65 -33.18 -6.99
CA VAL A 744 14.65 -32.90 -8.03
C VAL A 744 13.33 -32.48 -7.38
N ALA A 745 12.86 -33.23 -6.38
CA ALA A 745 11.63 -32.90 -5.68
C ALA A 745 11.69 -31.51 -5.04
N TRP A 746 12.80 -31.18 -4.36
CA TRP A 746 13.01 -29.85 -3.80
C TRP A 746 12.95 -28.78 -4.90
N THR A 747 13.69 -28.92 -5.99
CA THR A 747 13.70 -27.92 -7.07
C THR A 747 12.37 -27.73 -7.80
N VAL A 748 11.50 -28.75 -7.81
CA VAL A 748 10.20 -28.69 -8.50
C VAL A 748 9.10 -28.17 -7.59
N VAL A 749 9.14 -28.53 -6.30
CA VAL A 749 8.09 -28.16 -5.33
C VAL A 749 8.36 -26.79 -4.71
N ASP A 750 9.62 -26.50 -4.35
CA ASP A 750 10.03 -25.28 -3.65
C ASP A 750 11.44 -24.85 -4.14
N PRO A 751 11.53 -24.26 -5.34
CA PRO A 751 12.82 -23.88 -5.92
C PRO A 751 13.54 -22.82 -5.09
N VAL A 752 14.81 -23.08 -4.75
CA VAL A 752 15.67 -22.08 -4.12
C VAL A 752 15.94 -20.96 -5.13
N THR A 753 15.43 -19.77 -4.84
CA THR A 753 15.51 -18.59 -5.71
C THR A 753 16.26 -17.44 -5.04
N ARG A 754 16.67 -16.46 -5.85
CA ARG A 754 17.20 -15.20 -5.36
C ARG A 754 16.05 -14.48 -4.64
N ARG A 755 16.25 -14.10 -3.39
CA ARG A 755 15.33 -13.25 -2.62
C ARG A 755 16.08 -12.01 -2.16
N GLU A 756 15.36 -10.89 -2.16
CA GLU A 756 15.82 -9.61 -1.62
C GLU A 756 15.09 -9.38 -0.30
N GLU A 757 15.85 -9.04 0.73
CA GLU A 757 15.33 -8.76 2.06
C GLU A 757 15.74 -7.34 2.44
N LEU A 758 14.74 -6.54 2.81
CA LEU A 758 14.93 -5.15 3.22
C LEU A 758 15.17 -5.10 4.72
N VAL A 759 16.38 -4.68 5.12
CA VAL A 759 16.79 -4.63 6.53
C VAL A 759 16.99 -3.19 6.97
N LEU A 760 16.44 -2.86 8.14
CA LEU A 760 16.56 -1.52 8.70
C LEU A 760 17.87 -1.33 9.45
N VAL A 761 18.61 -0.27 9.15
CA VAL A 761 19.86 0.07 9.86
C VAL A 761 19.55 0.97 11.07
N GLU A 762 19.97 0.52 12.27
CA GLU A 762 19.52 1.06 13.57
C GLU A 762 19.96 2.50 13.90
N GLU A 763 20.96 3.08 13.22
CA GLU A 763 21.55 4.35 13.70
C GLU A 763 20.60 5.55 13.59
N LYS A 764 19.67 5.55 12.62
CA LYS A 764 18.60 6.55 12.46
C LYS A 764 17.26 6.01 11.96
N GLY A 765 17.22 4.74 11.54
CA GLY A 765 16.02 4.15 10.94
C GLY A 765 15.63 4.76 9.58
N GLU A 766 16.45 5.60 8.95
CA GLU A 766 16.15 6.15 7.61
C GLU A 766 16.65 5.23 6.49
N VAL A 767 17.78 4.55 6.74
CA VAL A 767 18.46 3.72 5.74
C VAL A 767 17.94 2.30 5.78
N VAL A 768 17.45 1.84 4.63
CA VAL A 768 17.03 0.47 4.39
C VAL A 768 18.04 -0.19 3.44
N GLU A 769 18.72 -1.22 3.94
CA GLU A 769 19.73 -1.99 3.20
C GLU A 769 19.04 -3.15 2.44
N VAL A 770 19.34 -3.29 1.15
CA VAL A 770 18.87 -4.41 0.33
C VAL A 770 19.85 -5.59 0.47
N ARG A 771 19.42 -6.68 1.10
CA ARG A 771 20.23 -7.90 1.25
C ARG A 771 19.76 -8.99 0.30
N ILE A 772 20.67 -9.46 -0.55
CA ILE A 772 20.38 -10.53 -1.49
C ILE A 772 20.75 -11.88 -0.87
N SER A 773 19.89 -12.89 -0.99
CA SER A 773 20.16 -14.25 -0.52
C SER A 773 19.53 -15.31 -1.42
N CYS A 774 19.93 -16.58 -1.22
CA CYS A 774 19.25 -17.72 -1.83
C CYS A 774 18.34 -18.36 -0.78
N LYS A 775 17.02 -18.33 -1.00
CA LYS A 775 16.03 -18.82 -0.02
C LYS A 775 14.96 -19.69 -0.70
N SER A 776 14.42 -20.63 0.05
CA SER A 776 13.23 -21.44 -0.27
C SER A 776 12.07 -20.94 0.58
N ASP A 777 10.84 -21.21 0.15
CA ASP A 777 9.64 -20.81 0.89
C ASP A 777 9.52 -21.61 2.20
N ASP A 778 9.88 -22.90 2.18
CA ASP A 778 9.99 -23.75 3.37
C ASP A 778 11.46 -24.06 3.71
N GLU A 779 11.90 -23.64 4.91
CA GLU A 779 13.24 -23.91 5.41
C GLU A 779 13.51 -25.39 5.68
N GLY A 780 12.46 -26.22 5.81
CA GLY A 780 12.53 -27.65 6.07
C GLY A 780 13.40 -28.42 5.07
N TRP A 781 13.41 -28.01 3.81
CA TRP A 781 14.26 -28.63 2.79
C TRP A 781 15.75 -28.41 3.04
N THR A 782 16.13 -27.19 3.40
CA THR A 782 17.52 -26.82 3.75
C THR A 782 17.96 -27.57 5.00
N ILE A 783 17.10 -27.66 6.01
CA ILE A 783 17.37 -28.43 7.24
C ILE A 783 17.54 -29.92 6.93
N ALA A 784 16.71 -30.50 6.05
CA ALA A 784 16.83 -31.90 5.63
C ALA A 784 18.15 -32.17 4.89
N ALA A 785 18.57 -31.27 4.00
CA ALA A 785 19.84 -31.37 3.29
C ALA A 785 21.05 -31.31 4.24
N LEU A 786 21.04 -30.37 5.19
CA LEU A 786 22.07 -30.29 6.24
C LEU A 786 22.08 -31.54 7.13
N SER A 787 20.90 -32.07 7.48
CA SER A 787 20.75 -33.28 8.29
C SER A 787 21.33 -34.52 7.59
N TRP A 788 21.23 -34.60 6.26
CA TRP A 788 21.86 -35.66 5.46
C TRP A 788 23.39 -35.62 5.56
N GLU A 789 24.01 -34.43 5.48
CA GLU A 789 25.45 -34.28 5.66
C GLU A 789 25.90 -34.74 7.06
N VAL A 790 25.18 -34.31 8.12
CA VAL A 790 25.44 -34.76 9.50
C VAL A 790 25.35 -36.28 9.60
N LEU A 791 24.29 -36.87 9.04
CA LEU A 791 24.08 -38.32 9.08
C LEU A 791 25.24 -39.08 8.43
N LEU A 792 25.71 -38.63 7.25
CA LEU A 792 26.86 -39.23 6.57
C LEU A 792 28.11 -39.18 7.45
N LEU A 793 28.37 -38.06 8.13
CA LEU A 793 29.53 -37.90 9.01
C LEU A 793 29.43 -38.75 10.28
N VAL A 794 28.24 -38.87 10.88
CA VAL A 794 28.00 -39.75 12.04
C VAL A 794 28.25 -41.20 11.63
N CYS A 795 27.69 -41.64 10.51
CA CYS A 795 27.93 -42.99 9.96
C CYS A 795 29.42 -43.21 9.66
N ALA A 796 30.13 -42.21 9.12
CA ALA A 796 31.56 -42.27 8.83
C ALA A 796 32.40 -42.43 10.10
N THR A 797 32.03 -41.70 11.15
CA THR A 797 32.71 -41.75 12.44
C THR A 797 32.56 -43.13 13.08
N VAL A 798 31.33 -43.68 13.10
CA VAL A 798 31.04 -45.02 13.63
C VAL A 798 31.83 -46.09 12.87
N LEU A 799 31.79 -46.06 11.53
CA LEU A 799 32.49 -47.05 10.70
C LEU A 799 34.01 -46.91 10.81
N SER A 800 34.53 -45.69 10.89
CA SER A 800 35.96 -45.43 11.08
C SER A 800 36.43 -45.93 12.44
N PHE A 801 35.61 -45.83 13.49
CA PHE A 801 35.94 -46.38 14.82
C PHE A 801 36.00 -47.91 14.78
N GLN A 802 35.01 -48.55 14.16
CA GLN A 802 34.99 -50.02 14.00
C GLN A 802 36.19 -50.55 13.19
N ALA A 803 36.70 -49.77 12.22
CA ALA A 803 37.82 -50.14 11.37
C ALA A 803 39.21 -50.05 12.06
N ARG A 804 39.31 -49.46 13.26
CA ARG A 804 40.60 -49.30 13.99
C ARG A 804 41.27 -50.64 14.33
N ASN A 805 40.48 -51.69 14.53
CA ASN A 805 40.95 -53.02 14.95
C ASN A 805 41.20 -54.01 13.79
N VAL A 806 41.28 -53.52 12.55
CA VAL A 806 41.59 -54.32 11.34
C VAL A 806 43.12 -54.33 11.10
N ARG A 807 43.68 -55.47 10.64
CA ARG A 807 45.13 -55.66 10.38
C ARG A 807 45.72 -54.53 9.52
N GLN A 808 46.85 -53.96 9.97
CA GLN A 808 47.45 -52.74 9.38
C GLN A 808 47.83 -52.84 7.90
N GLU A 809 48.13 -54.03 7.39
CA GLU A 809 48.47 -54.26 5.97
C GLU A 809 47.34 -53.91 4.99
N PHE A 810 46.08 -53.88 5.48
CA PHE A 810 44.89 -53.47 4.72
C PHE A 810 44.21 -52.23 5.31
N ASN A 811 44.76 -51.64 6.37
CA ASN A 811 44.06 -50.64 7.17
C ASN A 811 44.49 -49.20 6.84
N GLU A 812 43.72 -48.52 6.00
CA GLU A 812 43.81 -47.06 5.78
C GLU A 812 43.13 -46.24 6.89
N SER A 813 42.75 -46.86 8.03
CA SER A 813 41.94 -46.25 9.10
C SER A 813 42.46 -44.92 9.63
N ARG A 814 43.79 -44.71 9.68
CA ARG A 814 44.35 -43.45 10.18
C ARG A 814 44.03 -42.28 9.26
N SER A 815 44.25 -42.42 7.95
CA SER A 815 43.90 -41.39 6.96
C SER A 815 42.38 -41.20 6.85
N LEU A 816 41.61 -42.29 6.97
CA LEU A 816 40.15 -42.23 7.02
C LEU A 816 39.65 -41.44 8.24
N SER A 817 40.14 -41.75 9.44
CA SER A 817 39.70 -41.09 10.66
C SER A 817 40.08 -39.61 10.67
N SER A 818 41.25 -39.25 10.12
CA SER A 818 41.66 -37.84 9.96
C SER A 818 40.78 -37.10 8.94
N LEU A 819 40.38 -37.75 7.84
CA LEU A 819 39.49 -37.17 6.84
C LEU A 819 38.11 -36.86 7.42
N VAL A 820 37.51 -37.84 8.12
CA VAL A 820 36.20 -37.68 8.75
C VAL A 820 36.22 -36.57 9.81
N TYR A 821 37.29 -36.49 10.59
CA TYR A 821 37.47 -35.40 11.56
C TYR A 821 37.57 -34.03 10.88
N SER A 822 38.32 -33.93 9.77
CA SER A 822 38.43 -32.69 8.98
C SER A 822 37.06 -32.22 8.49
N HIS A 823 36.30 -33.10 7.81
CA HIS A 823 34.97 -32.75 7.31
C HIS A 823 34.01 -32.36 8.44
N PHE A 824 34.06 -33.02 9.59
CA PHE A 824 33.24 -32.68 10.75
C PHE A 824 33.52 -31.25 11.25
N VAL A 825 34.79 -30.84 11.33
CA VAL A 825 35.16 -29.48 11.76
C VAL A 825 34.64 -28.43 10.77
N PHE A 826 34.86 -28.62 9.47
CA PHE A 826 34.37 -27.67 8.46
C PHE A 826 32.84 -27.61 8.41
N MET A 827 32.16 -28.75 8.57
CA MET A 827 30.70 -28.80 8.63
C MET A 827 30.16 -28.09 9.88
N ALA A 828 30.77 -28.28 11.05
CA ALA A 828 30.37 -27.61 12.28
C ALA A 828 30.52 -26.08 12.16
N VAL A 829 31.63 -25.59 11.59
CA VAL A 829 31.82 -24.15 11.34
C VAL A 829 30.77 -23.63 10.35
N ARG A 830 30.52 -24.34 9.24
CA ARG A 830 29.46 -23.98 8.28
C ARG A 830 28.09 -23.89 8.94
N ALA A 831 27.75 -24.84 9.81
CA ALA A 831 26.48 -24.84 10.54
C ALA A 831 26.35 -23.63 11.47
N VAL A 832 27.42 -23.26 12.19
CA VAL A 832 27.44 -22.05 13.03
C VAL A 832 27.27 -20.78 12.19
N VAL A 833 27.98 -20.67 11.07
CA VAL A 833 27.87 -19.53 10.15
C VAL A 833 26.47 -19.41 9.57
N TYR A 834 25.84 -20.53 9.19
CA TYR A 834 24.45 -20.57 8.75
C TYR A 834 23.48 -20.08 9.84
N LEU A 835 23.65 -20.53 11.08
CA LEU A 835 22.83 -20.07 12.20
C LEU A 835 22.98 -18.56 12.46
N LEU A 836 24.20 -18.03 12.42
CA LEU A 836 24.43 -16.58 12.60
C LEU A 836 23.77 -15.74 11.50
N ALA A 837 23.76 -16.23 10.25
CA ALA A 837 23.05 -15.58 9.16
C ALA A 837 21.53 -15.67 9.32
N MET A 838 21.00 -16.82 9.74
CA MET A 838 19.57 -17.02 10.03
C MET A 838 19.07 -16.05 11.10
N TYR A 839 19.87 -15.77 12.13
CA TYR A 839 19.51 -14.80 13.18
C TYR A 839 19.83 -13.33 12.81
N GLY A 840 20.19 -13.04 11.55
CA GLY A 840 20.45 -11.68 11.07
C GLY A 840 21.73 -11.02 11.59
N VAL A 841 22.56 -11.75 12.36
CA VAL A 841 23.82 -11.24 12.94
C VAL A 841 24.89 -11.10 11.86
N LEU A 842 24.85 -11.95 10.84
CA LEU A 842 25.81 -11.97 9.75
C LEU A 842 25.12 -11.69 8.42
N ALA A 843 25.66 -10.75 7.63
CA ALA A 843 25.16 -10.47 6.29
C ALA A 843 25.29 -11.71 5.38
N THR A 844 24.33 -11.87 4.47
CA THR A 844 24.18 -13.07 3.62
C THR A 844 25.31 -13.22 2.59
N ASN A 845 25.82 -12.11 2.06
CA ASN A 845 27.00 -12.06 1.20
C ASN A 845 28.27 -12.49 1.97
N VAL A 846 28.44 -12.06 3.22
CA VAL A 846 29.54 -12.50 4.09
C VAL A 846 29.42 -14.00 4.40
N GLN A 847 28.22 -14.48 4.73
CA GLN A 847 27.95 -15.90 4.95
C GLN A 847 28.31 -16.75 3.72
N ALA A 848 27.93 -16.29 2.52
CA ALA A 848 28.26 -16.96 1.27
C ALA A 848 29.78 -17.00 1.01
N GLY A 849 30.48 -15.88 1.24
CA GLY A 849 31.94 -15.80 1.13
C GLY A 849 32.67 -16.75 2.09
N VAL A 850 32.26 -16.79 3.37
CA VAL A 850 32.81 -17.73 4.35
C VAL A 850 32.53 -19.17 3.96
N THR A 851 31.31 -19.48 3.48
CA THR A 851 30.93 -20.83 3.04
C THR A 851 31.76 -21.29 1.83
N SER A 852 32.00 -20.39 0.88
CA SER A 852 32.87 -20.60 -0.28
C SER A 852 34.30 -20.96 0.15
N LEU A 853 34.86 -20.20 1.10
CA LEU A 853 36.18 -20.45 1.66
C LEU A 853 36.25 -21.81 2.36
N MET A 854 35.26 -22.13 3.21
CA MET A 854 35.22 -23.37 3.98
C MET A 854 35.12 -24.61 3.08
N LEU A 855 34.28 -24.58 2.04
CA LEU A 855 34.17 -25.68 1.06
C LEU A 855 35.49 -25.92 0.32
N SER A 856 36.15 -24.83 -0.09
CA SER A 856 37.41 -24.90 -0.83
C SER A 856 38.55 -25.41 0.06
N LEU A 857 38.61 -25.00 1.33
CA LEU A 857 39.58 -25.52 2.30
C LEU A 857 39.31 -26.98 2.65
N ASP A 858 38.04 -27.38 2.81
CA ASP A 858 37.66 -28.75 3.12
C ASP A 858 38.08 -29.71 2.00
N THR A 859 37.90 -29.32 0.73
CA THR A 859 38.36 -30.13 -0.41
C THR A 859 39.89 -30.26 -0.48
N VAL A 860 40.63 -29.17 -0.27
CA VAL A 860 42.09 -29.20 -0.23
C VAL A 860 42.59 -30.09 0.91
N ALA A 861 42.03 -29.94 2.11
CA ALA A 861 42.35 -30.79 3.25
C ALA A 861 42.04 -32.26 2.97
N ALA A 862 40.90 -32.55 2.36
CA ALA A 862 40.49 -33.91 2.00
C ALA A 862 41.47 -34.58 1.03
N ILE A 863 41.92 -33.86 -0.01
CA ILE A 863 42.94 -34.34 -0.94
C ILE A 863 44.24 -34.66 -0.20
N VAL A 864 44.75 -33.70 0.59
CA VAL A 864 46.04 -33.84 1.28
C VAL A 864 46.01 -35.02 2.26
N ILE A 865 44.95 -35.12 3.08
CA ILE A 865 44.82 -36.15 4.11
C ILE A 865 44.61 -37.55 3.52
N TYR A 866 43.73 -37.68 2.51
CA TYR A 866 43.32 -38.98 1.99
C TYR A 866 44.20 -39.52 0.86
N LEU A 867 44.66 -38.64 -0.04
CA LEU A 867 45.45 -39.00 -1.22
C LEU A 867 46.95 -38.77 -1.01
N GLY A 868 47.34 -37.77 -0.20
CA GLY A 868 48.76 -37.46 0.06
C GLY A 868 49.59 -38.69 0.48
N PRO A 869 49.17 -39.49 1.48
CA PRO A 869 49.90 -40.70 1.88
C PRO A 869 49.99 -41.77 0.77
N LYS A 870 49.00 -41.84 -0.14
CA LYS A 870 48.98 -42.79 -1.26
C LYS A 870 49.99 -42.39 -2.33
N TYR A 871 50.04 -41.11 -2.67
CA TYR A 871 51.03 -40.56 -3.60
C TYR A 871 52.45 -40.66 -3.05
N TYR A 872 52.66 -40.35 -1.77
CA TYR A 872 53.96 -40.49 -1.12
C TYR A 872 54.49 -41.93 -1.22
N ARG A 873 53.66 -42.94 -0.92
CA ARG A 873 54.04 -44.36 -1.07
C ARG A 873 54.28 -44.75 -2.52
N ALA A 874 53.50 -44.23 -3.47
CA ALA A 874 53.60 -44.57 -4.88
C ALA A 874 54.79 -43.92 -5.62
N LEU A 875 55.38 -42.86 -5.07
CA LEU A 875 56.49 -42.11 -5.66
C LEU A 875 57.83 -42.40 -4.95
N TYR A 876 57.87 -42.40 -3.62
CA TYR A 876 59.12 -42.46 -2.86
C TYR A 876 59.50 -43.86 -2.36
N LYS A 877 58.54 -44.78 -2.22
CA LYS A 877 58.78 -46.12 -1.63
C LYS A 877 58.83 -47.24 -2.68
N GLY A 878 59.24 -46.90 -3.92
CA GLY A 878 59.11 -47.72 -5.13
C GLY A 878 59.24 -49.22 -4.91
N ASP A 879 58.22 -49.98 -5.35
CA ASP A 879 57.97 -51.44 -5.44
C ASP A 879 58.84 -52.51 -4.69
N GLY A 880 59.76 -52.15 -3.80
CA GLY A 880 60.87 -52.99 -3.36
C GLY A 880 61.23 -52.93 -1.87
N ALA A 881 60.34 -52.53 -0.97
CA ALA A 881 60.61 -52.58 0.48
C ALA A 881 59.73 -53.62 1.20
N SER A 882 60.26 -54.85 1.25
CA SER A 882 60.02 -55.96 2.18
C SER A 882 58.57 -56.41 2.47
N TYR A 883 58.13 -57.40 1.69
CA TYR A 883 57.30 -58.50 2.20
C TYR A 883 58.23 -59.70 2.44
N SER A 884 59.19 -59.59 3.37
CA SER A 884 59.99 -60.74 3.77
C SER A 884 59.10 -61.63 4.64
N GLY A 885 58.64 -62.74 4.07
CA GLY A 885 58.04 -63.82 4.83
C GLY A 885 59.04 -64.29 5.88
N ARG A 886 58.81 -63.91 7.15
CA ARG A 886 59.44 -64.61 8.26
C ARG A 886 58.56 -65.83 8.54
N ARG A 887 58.86 -66.92 7.83
CA ARG A 887 58.50 -68.27 8.20
C ARG A 887 59.17 -68.53 9.56
N SER A 888 58.43 -68.41 10.66
CA SER A 888 58.87 -68.95 11.94
C SER A 888 58.59 -70.45 11.89
N GLU A 889 59.67 -71.23 11.72
CA GLU A 889 59.70 -72.66 11.99
C GLU A 889 59.31 -72.97 13.44
N PRO A 890 58.84 -74.20 13.72
CA PRO A 890 58.33 -74.61 15.03
C PRO A 890 59.47 -74.94 16.00
N SER A 891 59.43 -74.41 17.23
CA SER A 891 60.23 -74.92 18.34
C SER A 891 59.34 -75.73 19.27
N GLU A 892 59.66 -77.00 19.34
CA GLU A 892 59.00 -78.09 20.05
C GLU A 892 59.70 -78.30 21.42
N TRP A 893 58.95 -78.85 22.39
CA TRP A 893 59.37 -79.50 23.67
C TRP A 893 59.79 -78.69 24.90
N GLY A 894 59.18 -79.04 26.04
CA GLY A 894 59.68 -78.73 27.39
C GLY A 894 58.63 -78.90 28.50
N ALA A 895 58.36 -80.14 28.89
CA ALA A 895 57.61 -80.50 30.09
C ALA A 895 58.44 -80.28 31.38
N SER A 896 57.73 -80.44 32.52
CA SER A 896 58.17 -80.80 33.89
C SER A 896 58.78 -79.76 34.86
N GLU A 897 58.00 -79.56 35.93
CA GLU A 897 58.33 -79.76 37.36
C GLU A 897 58.88 -78.63 38.27
N ALA A 898 58.02 -78.33 39.27
CA ALA A 898 58.28 -78.27 40.74
C ALA A 898 59.21 -77.14 41.25
N TYR A 899 58.89 -76.36 42.29
CA TYR A 899 58.54 -76.73 43.67
C TYR A 899 58.28 -75.44 44.50
N GLY A 900 57.51 -75.53 45.58
CA GLY A 900 57.87 -74.80 46.82
C GLY A 900 57.00 -73.63 47.31
N ARG A 901 55.93 -73.98 48.04
CA ARG A 901 55.46 -73.42 49.34
C ARG A 901 55.51 -71.90 49.61
N GLY A 902 54.33 -71.36 49.89
CA GLY A 902 53.89 -71.22 51.29
C GLY A 902 53.77 -69.79 51.85
N GLY A 903 52.64 -69.52 52.51
CA GLY A 903 52.48 -68.41 53.46
C GLY A 903 51.16 -67.67 53.27
N GLY A 904 50.16 -67.99 54.11
CA GLY A 904 48.88 -67.31 54.13
C GLY A 904 48.87 -66.05 55.02
N SER A 905 47.93 -65.17 54.71
CA SER A 905 47.00 -64.46 55.60
C SER A 905 46.11 -63.58 54.75
#